data_AF-A0A9P8MII0-F1
#
_entry.id   AF-A0A9P8MII0-F1
#
_cell.length_a   1.000
_cell.length_b   1.000
_cell.length_c   1.000
_cell.angle_alpha   90.00
_cell.angle_beta   90.00
_cell.angle_gamma   90.00
#
_symmetry.space_group_name_H-M   'P 1'
#
loop_
_entity.id
_entity.type
_entity.pdbx_description
1 polymer ?
#
loop_
_entity_poly.entity_id
_entity_poly.type
_entity_poly.pdbx_seq_one_letter_code
_entity_poly.pdbx_strand_id
1 'polypeptide(L)'
;MSRRVEERAQGVADVDSQKSSRGSMPRATRCIPYAAHLSGPFQLASSNGAFDLKLLASTSWPGVKTELRSARSSYTSWTMSDQKGAMVEFRETLEEAQQRAMASCREWPRMDFQDFMELVQVPENIHSQGPGVKRYMSRQPAWMAGNELPWDELFRNLKGPRPRHSGLGVFGGCVYAQAPLAAARAIEEEERRQTAATGLVKPVPGIHSIQGIFTVPGLGDRPFVFDVTNIISGRSFFGRQVNVRQPKQPSSNPAGPFPDSDAELPLGDICFSCITTFKRPAEGVDDVQSPISAQKRYANILSQRAPDEWEPAPQSDIDIITSLFKDFKGHGGFPLLDMHKVDMSEYNSDKEVPDRIQLMLYRPMKPILKDDVNGHIVCHAFEADRNGLIMLGNHMGYGFNMDKAASLSYSFYVHTNPDEAVMDGDGWWIQEINWPRVSANRCMMESKIWSPEGKHVASAYQDGMLVPAKEPMEVKESKLYDSVYSLDEAGSVYKAPNHLRGVPVEKVTEDSLYWEKSWDSLDDFIAYEEEERFLKEKYQAMKDAEPNNTDIRKKAKSHQDNMSKHVKIREIFGPHSPYHPNQLVAKQHLPPGGLCQKELMYRVACKISDLKVLNDQGILVMDAWDFIRWRIGRKLEERLDLPGQSGRHFVRTLIYKLCDETKLGSTGYEDSVMRQAVLVSAQYQNRIASFKTNATKAGYSAARSLGSGLPRRSTDEANRKRNRRTGGSQSGQTASAQRAEERRQRRAQFAAQSGSYQGVNAFRGMQRDRQVLQQGDSL
;
A
#
# COMPACT_ATOMS: atom_id res chain seq x y z
N MET A 1 -34.46 53.09 -41.26
CA MET A 1 -34.37 53.97 -42.45
C MET A 1 -33.03 54.68 -42.46
N SER A 2 -32.58 55.22 -43.59
CA SER A 2 -31.17 55.56 -43.84
C SER A 2 -30.80 57.03 -43.63
N ARG A 3 -29.59 57.27 -43.10
CA ARG A 3 -28.59 58.35 -43.31
C ARG A 3 -27.76 58.47 -42.02
N ARG A 4 -26.41 58.48 -42.05
CA ARG A 4 -25.48 59.54 -42.50
C ARG A 4 -25.77 60.87 -41.79
N VAL A 5 -24.81 61.53 -41.16
CA VAL A 5 -23.47 61.99 -41.62
C VAL A 5 -22.49 61.86 -40.42
N GLU A 6 -21.23 61.38 -40.52
CA GLU A 6 -20.04 61.96 -41.20
C GLU A 6 -19.65 63.32 -40.52
N GLU A 7 -18.41 63.79 -40.33
CA GLU A 7 -17.06 63.32 -40.67
C GLU A 7 -15.95 64.10 -39.89
N ARG A 8 -14.67 63.79 -40.18
CA ARG A 8 -13.38 64.46 -39.83
C ARG A 8 -12.64 63.93 -38.59
N ALA A 9 -11.47 63.28 -38.65
CA ALA A 9 -10.39 63.07 -39.65
C ALA A 9 -9.26 64.13 -39.74
N GLN A 10 -8.02 63.65 -39.54
CA GLN A 10 -6.67 64.17 -39.86
C GLN A 10 -5.65 63.37 -39.00
N GLY A 11 -4.45 62.95 -39.42
CA GLY A 11 -3.82 62.78 -40.74
C GLY A 11 -2.79 61.63 -40.62
N VAL A 12 -2.57 60.76 -41.62
CA VAL A 12 -1.83 60.93 -42.90
C VAL A 12 -0.30 60.82 -42.77
N ALA A 13 0.23 59.72 -43.33
CA ALA A 13 1.57 59.48 -43.90
C ALA A 13 2.83 59.40 -42.99
N ASP A 14 3.97 58.79 -43.40
CA ASP A 14 4.30 57.60 -44.24
C ASP A 14 5.85 57.38 -44.21
N VAL A 15 6.39 56.38 -44.94
CA VAL A 15 7.79 56.23 -45.45
C VAL A 15 8.88 55.58 -44.54
N ASP A 16 9.30 54.36 -44.96
CA ASP A 16 10.65 53.71 -44.93
C ASP A 16 11.54 53.59 -43.66
N SER A 17 12.55 52.69 -43.59
CA SER A 17 12.75 51.32 -44.14
C SER A 17 14.04 50.68 -43.55
N GLN A 18 14.15 49.33 -43.50
CA GLN A 18 15.26 48.52 -44.09
C GLN A 18 15.37 47.04 -43.60
N LYS A 19 15.36 46.13 -44.58
CA LYS A 19 16.22 44.91 -44.74
C LYS A 19 16.17 43.70 -43.76
N SER A 20 15.45 42.67 -44.22
CA SER A 20 15.90 41.25 -44.35
C SER A 20 15.99 40.36 -43.09
N SER A 21 15.90 39.02 -43.16
CA SER A 21 15.98 38.11 -44.32
C SER A 21 15.11 36.82 -44.23
N ARG A 22 15.24 35.96 -45.25
CA ARG A 22 14.45 34.76 -45.67
C ARG A 22 14.34 33.63 -44.60
N GLY A 23 13.37 32.70 -44.65
CA GLY A 23 12.21 32.52 -45.57
C GLY A 23 11.53 31.12 -45.53
N SER A 24 10.70 30.85 -46.56
CA SER A 24 10.05 29.58 -46.98
C SER A 24 9.03 28.82 -46.08
N MET A 25 7.77 28.79 -46.54
CA MET A 25 6.88 27.58 -46.51
C MET A 25 7.05 26.78 -47.82
N PRO A 26 6.57 25.51 -47.93
CA PRO A 26 5.20 25.21 -48.41
C PRO A 26 4.42 24.25 -47.47
N ARG A 27 3.10 24.37 -47.23
CA ARG A 27 1.89 24.16 -48.09
C ARG A 27 1.48 22.69 -48.40
N ALA A 28 0.65 22.15 -47.50
CA ALA A 28 -0.68 21.54 -47.71
C ALA A 28 -1.06 20.75 -49.00
N THR A 29 -1.58 19.53 -48.79
CA THR A 29 -2.62 18.83 -49.60
C THR A 29 -3.50 18.03 -48.61
N ARG A 30 -4.80 18.32 -48.46
CA ARG A 30 -5.99 17.94 -49.28
C ARG A 30 -6.46 16.48 -49.10
N CYS A 31 -7.75 16.34 -48.79
CA CYS A 31 -8.48 15.07 -48.64
C CYS A 31 -8.93 14.49 -49.99
N ILE A 32 -9.21 13.18 -50.04
CA ILE A 32 -10.38 12.56 -50.71
C ILE A 32 -10.52 11.08 -50.26
N PRO A 33 -11.74 10.50 -50.16
CA PRO A 33 -11.99 9.16 -49.58
C PRO A 33 -12.17 8.05 -50.63
N TYR A 34 -12.18 6.78 -50.21
CA TYR A 34 -12.83 5.59 -50.82
C TYR A 34 -12.57 4.37 -49.89
N ALA A 35 -13.17 3.18 -50.08
CA ALA A 35 -14.55 2.76 -49.78
C ALA A 35 -14.58 1.22 -49.55
N ALA A 36 -15.72 0.67 -49.14
CA ALA A 36 -15.98 -0.71 -48.68
C ALA A 36 -15.46 -1.91 -49.53
N HIS A 37 -15.18 -3.04 -48.85
CA HIS A 37 -15.36 -4.47 -49.25
C HIS A 37 -14.66 -5.39 -48.20
N LEU A 38 -15.00 -6.68 -47.97
CA LEU A 38 -16.26 -7.45 -48.02
C LEU A 38 -16.02 -8.83 -47.34
N SER A 39 -17.00 -9.43 -46.63
CA SER A 39 -17.01 -10.81 -46.08
C SER A 39 -15.89 -11.18 -45.07
N GLY A 40 -16.00 -12.20 -44.20
CA GLY A 40 -17.09 -13.17 -43.94
C GLY A 40 -16.94 -13.78 -42.53
N PRO A 41 -17.87 -14.65 -42.07
CA PRO A 41 -17.97 -15.04 -40.65
C PRO A 41 -17.08 -16.23 -40.26
N PHE A 42 -16.79 -16.34 -38.95
CA PHE A 42 -16.50 -17.60 -38.28
C PHE A 42 -17.37 -17.73 -37.02
N GLN A 43 -17.80 -18.95 -36.73
CA GLN A 43 -18.82 -19.30 -35.74
C GLN A 43 -18.48 -20.67 -35.14
N LEU A 44 -19.09 -21.01 -33.99
CA LEU A 44 -18.83 -22.20 -33.15
C LEU A 44 -17.54 -22.09 -32.30
N ALA A 45 -17.45 -22.72 -31.13
CA ALA A 45 -18.37 -23.69 -30.53
C ALA A 45 -18.75 -23.33 -29.07
N SER A 46 -19.96 -23.69 -28.68
CA SER A 46 -20.43 -23.76 -27.30
C SER A 46 -20.25 -25.18 -26.74
N SER A 47 -20.05 -25.31 -25.43
CA SER A 47 -20.19 -26.58 -24.72
C SER A 47 -20.72 -26.35 -23.30
N ASN A 48 -21.96 -26.78 -23.05
CA ASN A 48 -22.56 -26.74 -21.72
C ASN A 48 -21.96 -27.82 -20.81
N GLY A 49 -21.98 -27.57 -19.49
CA GLY A 49 -21.52 -28.53 -18.48
C GLY A 49 -22.17 -28.27 -17.12
N ALA A 50 -23.48 -28.47 -17.02
CA ALA A 50 -24.23 -28.29 -15.77
C ALA A 50 -24.25 -29.58 -14.93
N PHE A 51 -24.17 -29.43 -13.60
CA PHE A 51 -24.62 -30.43 -12.63
C PHE A 51 -25.23 -29.72 -11.40
N ASP A 52 -26.29 -30.32 -10.85
CA ASP A 52 -27.09 -29.86 -9.71
C ASP A 52 -27.36 -31.07 -8.77
N LEU A 53 -27.98 -30.82 -7.61
CA LEU A 53 -28.70 -31.74 -6.69
C LEU A 53 -28.05 -32.05 -5.32
N LYS A 54 -28.24 -31.08 -4.40
CA LYS A 54 -29.07 -31.17 -3.16
C LYS A 54 -28.78 -32.18 -2.01
N LEU A 55 -29.18 -31.70 -0.80
CA LEU A 55 -29.62 -32.44 0.41
C LEU A 55 -28.50 -33.12 1.25
N LEU A 56 -28.53 -33.25 2.59
CA LEU A 56 -29.45 -32.90 3.70
C LEU A 56 -28.67 -32.05 4.75
N ALA A 57 -29.18 -31.18 5.63
CA ALA A 57 -30.43 -31.04 6.41
C ALA A 57 -30.44 -31.65 7.84
N SER A 58 -30.51 -30.76 8.84
CA SER A 58 -30.91 -30.93 10.26
C SER A 58 -30.03 -31.73 11.27
N THR A 59 -29.70 -31.10 12.41
CA THR A 59 -30.23 -31.41 13.77
C THR A 59 -29.68 -30.39 14.81
N SER A 60 -30.13 -30.43 16.07
CA SER A 60 -30.12 -29.27 16.97
C SER A 60 -30.04 -29.57 18.48
N TRP A 61 -29.34 -28.70 19.24
CA TRP A 61 -29.50 -28.42 20.70
C TRP A 61 -29.08 -29.55 21.71
N PRO A 62 -28.97 -29.30 23.04
CA PRO A 62 -28.26 -28.18 23.71
C PRO A 62 -27.54 -28.52 25.07
N GLY A 63 -26.69 -27.60 25.58
CA GLY A 63 -26.52 -27.33 27.04
C GLY A 63 -25.45 -28.10 27.87
N VAL A 64 -25.16 -27.80 29.16
CA VAL A 64 -25.35 -26.55 29.98
C VAL A 64 -24.62 -26.63 31.37
N LYS A 65 -24.06 -25.51 31.91
CA LYS A 65 -23.63 -25.24 33.35
C LYS A 65 -22.47 -26.10 33.97
N THR A 66 -21.86 -25.90 35.18
CA THR A 66 -21.47 -24.85 36.22
C THR A 66 -20.58 -25.53 37.32
N GLU A 67 -19.84 -24.97 38.29
CA GLU A 67 -19.32 -23.63 38.75
C GLU A 67 -17.74 -23.65 38.59
N LEU A 68 -16.86 -22.67 38.87
CA LEU A 68 -16.76 -21.49 39.76
C LEU A 68 -16.25 -21.79 41.23
N ARG A 69 -15.56 -20.81 41.86
CA ARG A 69 -14.91 -20.78 43.22
C ARG A 69 -13.55 -21.52 43.34
N SER A 70 -12.58 -21.15 44.19
CA SER A 70 -12.28 -19.96 45.07
C SER A 70 -10.75 -19.90 45.27
N ALA A 71 -9.99 -18.79 45.29
CA ALA A 71 -10.06 -17.46 45.94
C ALA A 71 -9.27 -17.35 47.29
N ARG A 72 -8.25 -16.47 47.31
CA ARG A 72 -7.40 -16.02 48.45
C ARG A 72 -6.44 -17.09 49.01
N SER A 73 -5.31 -16.79 49.67
CA SER A 73 -4.73 -15.54 50.24
C SER A 73 -3.16 -15.62 50.13
N SER A 74 -2.25 -14.69 50.48
CA SER A 74 -2.23 -13.42 51.25
C SER A 74 -1.22 -12.40 50.63
N TYR A 75 -0.57 -11.52 51.42
CA TYR A 75 0.37 -10.46 50.96
C TYR A 75 1.47 -10.14 52.01
N THR A 76 2.42 -9.27 51.65
CA THR A 76 3.57 -8.71 52.44
C THR A 76 4.79 -9.65 52.60
N SER A 77 6.06 -9.21 52.72
CA SER A 77 6.81 -7.99 52.28
C SER A 77 8.33 -8.24 52.49
N TRP A 78 9.34 -7.43 52.13
CA TRP A 78 9.48 -6.07 51.55
C TRP A 78 10.67 -6.06 50.53
N THR A 79 11.28 -4.91 50.25
CA THR A 79 12.35 -4.58 49.28
C THR A 79 13.81 -4.95 49.62
N MET A 80 14.62 -5.24 48.59
CA MET A 80 15.67 -4.28 48.14
C MET A 80 16.01 -4.42 46.65
N SER A 81 16.71 -3.44 46.08
CA SER A 81 16.82 -3.17 44.64
C SER A 81 18.11 -3.66 43.99
N ASP A 82 18.05 -4.02 42.69
CA ASP A 82 19.07 -3.59 41.73
C ASP A 82 18.52 -3.45 40.31
N GLN A 83 19.03 -2.49 39.52
CA GLN A 83 18.57 -2.23 38.14
C GLN A 83 19.50 -2.88 37.11
N LYS A 84 18.95 -3.66 36.17
CA LYS A 84 19.59 -3.90 34.87
C LYS A 84 18.59 -3.67 33.75
N GLY A 85 18.92 -2.71 32.88
CA GLY A 85 17.99 -2.10 31.93
C GLY A 85 17.40 -3.07 30.92
N ALA A 86 16.12 -2.87 30.62
CA ALA A 86 15.43 -3.55 29.53
C ALA A 86 16.10 -3.21 28.18
N MET A 87 16.21 -4.21 27.31
CA MET A 87 16.27 -3.97 25.86
C MET A 87 14.88 -4.20 25.29
N VAL A 88 14.43 -3.27 24.44
CA VAL A 88 13.08 -3.28 23.88
C VAL A 88 13.01 -4.30 22.75
N GLU A 89 12.29 -5.40 23.01
CA GLU A 89 11.68 -6.23 21.97
C GLU A 89 10.69 -5.37 21.16
N PHE A 90 10.65 -5.53 19.84
CA PHE A 90 9.48 -5.10 19.07
C PHE A 90 8.44 -6.21 19.20
N ARG A 91 7.34 -5.91 19.92
CA ARG A 91 6.48 -6.91 20.57
C ARG A 91 5.15 -7.20 19.87
N GLU A 92 4.84 -6.51 18.78
CA GLU A 92 3.45 -6.32 18.34
C GLU A 92 3.23 -6.77 16.89
N THR A 93 2.21 -7.59 16.70
CA THR A 93 1.67 -8.01 15.40
C THR A 93 0.85 -6.89 14.74
N LEU A 94 0.47 -7.09 13.46
CA LEU A 94 -0.46 -6.16 12.81
C LEU A 94 -1.82 -6.12 13.53
N GLU A 95 -2.36 -7.27 13.95
CA GLU A 95 -3.68 -7.33 14.59
C GLU A 95 -3.70 -6.63 15.95
N GLU A 96 -2.66 -6.81 16.78
CA GLU A 96 -2.52 -6.07 18.04
C GLU A 96 -2.35 -4.56 17.80
N ALA A 97 -1.56 -4.17 16.80
CA ALA A 97 -1.39 -2.76 16.43
C ALA A 97 -2.69 -2.14 15.88
N GLN A 98 -3.51 -2.91 15.15
CA GLN A 98 -4.85 -2.51 14.72
C GLN A 98 -5.80 -2.35 15.91
N GLN A 99 -5.89 -3.34 16.80
CA GLN A 99 -6.73 -3.27 18.01
C GLN A 99 -6.35 -2.07 18.88
N ARG A 100 -5.05 -1.82 19.08
CA ARG A 100 -4.54 -0.64 19.81
C ARG A 100 -4.86 0.67 19.10
N ALA A 101 -4.78 0.73 17.77
CA ALA A 101 -5.15 1.90 16.98
C ALA A 101 -6.65 2.20 17.09
N MET A 102 -7.51 1.18 17.01
CA MET A 102 -8.95 1.31 17.22
C MET A 102 -9.29 1.74 18.65
N ALA A 103 -8.60 1.20 19.66
CA ALA A 103 -8.74 1.64 21.06
C ALA A 103 -8.27 3.09 21.31
N SER A 104 -7.53 3.71 20.38
CA SER A 104 -7.19 5.14 20.41
C SER A 104 -8.14 6.03 19.60
N CYS A 105 -9.11 5.46 18.88
CA CYS A 105 -10.04 6.25 18.10
C CYS A 105 -10.89 7.12 19.03
N ARG A 106 -10.86 8.43 18.77
CA ARG A 106 -11.78 9.40 19.36
C ARG A 106 -12.95 9.64 18.40
N GLU A 107 -14.09 10.04 18.95
CA GLU A 107 -15.09 10.75 18.16
C GLU A 107 -14.48 12.07 17.65
N TRP A 108 -14.84 12.45 16.43
CA TRP A 108 -14.41 13.70 15.81
C TRP A 108 -15.62 14.63 15.69
N PRO A 109 -15.51 15.91 16.08
CA PRO A 109 -16.60 16.86 15.91
C PRO A 109 -16.82 17.10 14.41
N ARG A 110 -18.03 16.78 13.93
CA ARG A 110 -18.44 16.99 12.54
C ARG A 110 -19.23 18.31 12.45
N MET A 111 -18.83 19.18 11.54
CA MET A 111 -19.52 20.44 11.26
C MET A 111 -20.75 20.20 10.37
N ASP A 112 -21.81 20.97 10.61
CA ASP A 112 -22.98 21.00 9.72
C ASP A 112 -22.75 21.95 8.52
N PHE A 113 -23.79 22.17 7.73
CA PHE A 113 -23.73 23.01 6.55
C PHE A 113 -23.42 24.48 6.88
N GLN A 114 -24.10 25.04 7.87
CA GLN A 114 -23.98 26.44 8.24
C GLN A 114 -22.57 26.76 8.74
N ASP A 115 -21.98 25.87 9.55
CA ASP A 115 -20.61 26.01 10.05
C ASP A 115 -19.55 25.75 8.96
N PHE A 116 -19.68 24.66 8.19
CA PHE A 116 -18.61 24.21 7.26
C PHE A 116 -18.59 24.95 5.92
N MET A 117 -19.75 25.36 5.42
CA MET A 117 -19.90 26.11 4.17
C MET A 117 -19.97 27.63 4.41
N GLU A 118 -19.54 28.12 5.59
CA GLU A 118 -19.46 29.55 5.87
C GLU A 118 -18.50 30.26 4.89
N LEU A 119 -19.07 31.18 4.12
CA LEU A 119 -18.38 32.03 3.16
C LEU A 119 -18.55 33.50 3.54
N VAL A 120 -17.43 34.18 3.81
CA VAL A 120 -17.44 35.61 4.14
C VAL A 120 -17.13 36.45 2.90
N GLN A 121 -17.98 37.43 2.64
CA GLN A 121 -17.82 38.38 1.55
C GLN A 121 -16.74 39.40 1.91
N VAL A 122 -15.68 39.47 1.10
CA VAL A 122 -14.55 40.39 1.32
C VAL A 122 -14.94 41.76 0.74
N PRO A 123 -14.91 42.85 1.52
CA PRO A 123 -15.29 44.18 1.04
C PRO A 123 -14.55 44.65 -0.22
N GLU A 124 -15.27 45.28 -1.15
CA GLU A 124 -14.76 45.76 -2.45
C GLU A 124 -13.60 46.76 -2.30
N ASN A 125 -13.58 47.55 -1.22
CA ASN A 125 -12.51 48.51 -0.93
C ASN A 125 -11.18 47.87 -0.48
N ILE A 126 -11.13 46.55 -0.29
CA ILE A 126 -9.95 45.80 0.20
C ILE A 126 -9.19 45.12 -0.94
N HIS A 127 -9.80 44.90 -2.12
CA HIS A 127 -9.18 44.10 -3.20
C HIS A 127 -9.22 44.76 -4.58
N SER A 128 -8.09 44.69 -5.29
CA SER A 128 -7.80 45.45 -6.52
C SER A 128 -8.16 44.75 -7.83
N GLN A 129 -9.05 43.75 -7.83
CA GLN A 129 -9.38 42.93 -9.02
C GLN A 129 -10.26 43.64 -10.09
N GLY A 130 -10.50 44.94 -9.95
CA GLY A 130 -11.28 45.75 -10.89
C GLY A 130 -12.79 45.76 -10.61
N PRO A 131 -13.54 46.66 -11.26
CA PRO A 131 -14.97 46.84 -10.99
C PRO A 131 -15.80 45.64 -11.45
N GLY A 132 -16.69 45.15 -10.58
CA GLY A 132 -17.67 44.11 -10.91
C GLY A 132 -17.28 42.66 -10.54
N VAL A 133 -16.13 42.45 -9.91
CA VAL A 133 -15.77 41.17 -9.26
C VAL A 133 -16.24 41.21 -7.79
N LYS A 134 -16.94 40.18 -7.31
CA LYS A 134 -17.21 39.97 -5.88
C LYS A 134 -16.26 38.92 -5.33
N ARG A 135 -15.60 39.20 -4.21
CA ARG A 135 -14.73 38.24 -3.53
C ARG A 135 -15.41 37.63 -2.30
N TYR A 136 -15.23 36.32 -2.14
CA TYR A 136 -15.59 35.57 -0.92
C TYR A 136 -14.38 34.79 -0.40
N MET A 137 -14.42 34.38 0.87
CA MET A 137 -13.40 33.56 1.52
C MET A 137 -14.06 32.45 2.36
N SER A 138 -13.52 31.23 2.30
CA SER A 138 -13.94 30.12 3.18
C SER A 138 -13.48 30.36 4.62
N ARG A 139 -14.35 30.16 5.61
CA ARG A 139 -13.99 30.32 7.02
C ARG A 139 -13.34 29.10 7.66
N GLN A 140 -13.75 27.89 7.29
CA GLN A 140 -13.23 26.65 7.89
C GLN A 140 -12.13 25.98 7.06
N PRO A 141 -11.20 25.25 7.68
CA PRO A 141 -10.27 24.35 7.00
C PRO A 141 -11.00 23.33 6.12
N ALA A 142 -10.53 23.16 4.88
CA ALA A 142 -11.07 22.14 4.00
C ALA A 142 -10.68 20.74 4.48
N TRP A 143 -11.65 19.82 4.45
CA TRP A 143 -11.53 18.45 4.96
C TRP A 143 -10.47 17.64 4.17
N MET A 144 -9.83 16.66 4.81
CA MET A 144 -8.79 15.82 4.19
C MET A 144 -9.04 14.33 4.44
N ALA A 145 -9.24 13.59 3.34
CA ALA A 145 -9.53 12.16 3.35
C ALA A 145 -8.53 11.33 4.17
N GLY A 146 -9.04 10.59 5.15
CA GLY A 146 -8.27 9.65 5.98
C GLY A 146 -7.35 10.29 7.03
N ASN A 147 -7.38 11.61 7.23
CA ASN A 147 -6.52 12.30 8.19
C ASN A 147 -6.94 12.03 9.65
N GLU A 148 -8.19 11.65 9.89
CA GLU A 148 -8.74 11.31 11.20
C GLU A 148 -8.51 9.85 11.62
N LEU A 149 -7.91 9.03 10.75
CA LEU A 149 -7.51 7.67 11.07
C LEU A 149 -6.28 7.66 12.01
N PRO A 150 -6.16 6.71 12.94
CA PRO A 150 -5.10 6.67 13.97
C PRO A 150 -3.73 6.18 13.42
N TRP A 151 -3.19 6.88 12.42
CA TRP A 151 -1.92 6.53 11.75
C TRP A 151 -0.72 6.43 12.68
N ASP A 152 -0.56 7.38 13.60
CA ASP A 152 0.55 7.39 14.56
C ASP A 152 0.45 6.28 15.60
N GLU A 153 -0.78 5.84 15.93
CA GLU A 153 -0.98 4.70 16.83
C GLU A 153 -0.65 3.39 16.11
N LEU A 154 -1.26 3.16 14.94
CA LEU A 154 -1.03 1.96 14.13
C LEU A 154 0.46 1.79 13.80
N PHE A 155 1.12 2.84 13.31
CA PHE A 155 2.53 2.81 12.94
C PHE A 155 3.51 3.16 14.08
N ARG A 156 3.08 3.14 15.36
CA ARG A 156 3.97 3.35 16.52
C ARG A 156 5.09 2.30 16.59
N ASN A 157 4.73 1.03 16.40
CA ASN A 157 5.64 -0.12 16.54
C ASN A 157 5.88 -0.85 15.22
N LEU A 158 4.98 -0.72 14.23
CA LEU A 158 5.11 -1.33 12.91
C LEU A 158 6.22 -0.66 12.09
N LYS A 159 6.91 -1.45 11.27
CA LYS A 159 8.02 -0.99 10.42
C LYS A 159 7.66 -1.14 8.94
N GLY A 160 7.61 -0.02 8.23
CA GLY A 160 7.36 0.04 6.80
C GLY A 160 7.11 1.48 6.34
N PRO A 161 6.97 1.73 5.03
CA PRO A 161 6.37 2.96 4.55
C PRO A 161 4.91 3.03 5.00
N ARG A 162 4.43 4.22 5.40
CA ARG A 162 2.99 4.45 5.53
C ARG A 162 2.37 4.52 4.12
N PRO A 163 1.24 3.86 3.84
CA PRO A 163 0.46 4.10 2.63
C PRO A 163 0.09 5.58 2.48
N ARG A 164 -0.03 6.06 1.24
CA ARG A 164 -0.71 7.34 0.99
C ARG A 164 -2.20 7.16 1.22
N HIS A 165 -2.82 8.08 1.95
CA HIS A 165 -4.23 8.02 2.31
C HIS A 165 -5.07 9.17 1.77
N SER A 166 -4.41 10.25 1.36
CA SER A 166 -4.97 11.40 0.69
C SER A 166 -4.23 11.66 -0.62
N GLY A 167 -4.79 12.53 -1.46
CA GLY A 167 -4.05 13.13 -2.57
C GLY A 167 -2.96 14.08 -2.09
N LEU A 168 -2.41 14.90 -2.99
CA LEU A 168 -1.41 15.93 -2.62
C LEU A 168 -2.03 17.17 -1.91
N GLY A 169 -3.26 17.06 -1.39
CA GLY A 169 -4.03 18.16 -0.83
C GLY A 169 -5.37 17.73 -0.23
N VAL A 170 -6.19 18.71 0.12
CA VAL A 170 -7.54 18.54 0.70
C VAL A 170 -8.55 17.94 -0.30
N PHE A 171 -9.72 17.56 0.21
CA PHE A 171 -10.84 17.02 -0.56
C PHE A 171 -11.36 18.03 -1.61
N GLY A 172 -11.49 17.57 -2.87
CA GLY A 172 -11.93 18.40 -4.00
C GLY A 172 -13.35 18.93 -3.83
N GLY A 173 -14.25 18.11 -3.29
CA GLY A 173 -15.64 18.46 -2.97
C GLY A 173 -15.79 19.75 -2.18
N CYS A 174 -14.86 20.06 -1.25
CA CYS A 174 -14.86 21.32 -0.50
C CYS A 174 -14.87 22.54 -1.42
N VAL A 175 -13.90 22.66 -2.33
CA VAL A 175 -13.82 23.80 -3.25
C VAL A 175 -14.85 23.70 -4.38
N TYR A 176 -15.20 22.48 -4.80
CA TYR A 176 -16.22 22.21 -5.82
C TYR A 176 -17.62 22.67 -5.40
N ALA A 177 -17.95 22.58 -4.11
CA ALA A 177 -19.21 23.05 -3.54
C ALA A 177 -19.16 24.53 -3.09
N GLN A 178 -18.07 24.97 -2.45
CA GLN A 178 -17.93 26.36 -1.98
C GLN A 178 -17.90 27.38 -3.14
N ALA A 179 -17.28 27.05 -4.28
CA ALA A 179 -17.22 27.96 -5.42
C ALA A 179 -18.60 28.33 -6.03
N PRO A 180 -19.48 27.37 -6.40
CA PRO A 180 -20.83 27.69 -6.85
C PRO A 180 -21.70 28.27 -5.73
N LEU A 181 -21.44 27.97 -4.45
CA LEU A 181 -22.13 28.65 -3.35
C LEU A 181 -21.75 30.14 -3.26
N ALA A 182 -20.49 30.51 -3.46
CA ALA A 182 -20.07 31.91 -3.55
C ALA A 182 -20.77 32.65 -4.71
N ALA A 183 -20.94 31.97 -5.85
CA ALA A 183 -21.74 32.48 -6.97
C ALA A 183 -23.24 32.60 -6.65
N ALA A 184 -23.80 31.67 -5.85
CA ALA A 184 -25.17 31.74 -5.38
C ALA A 184 -25.37 32.97 -4.48
N ARG A 185 -24.52 33.16 -3.47
CA ARG A 185 -24.57 34.33 -2.56
C ARG A 185 -24.41 35.65 -3.32
N ALA A 186 -23.57 35.68 -4.37
CA ALA A 186 -23.43 36.83 -5.24
C ALA A 186 -24.75 37.22 -5.94
N ILE A 187 -25.49 36.23 -6.48
CA ILE A 187 -26.80 36.41 -7.14
C ILE A 187 -27.89 36.74 -6.13
N GLU A 188 -27.95 36.05 -4.99
CA GLU A 188 -28.92 36.28 -3.91
C GLU A 188 -28.81 37.71 -3.37
N GLU A 189 -27.61 38.26 -3.28
CA GLU A 189 -27.41 39.67 -2.94
C GLU A 189 -27.87 40.63 -4.06
N GLU A 190 -27.59 40.33 -5.34
CA GLU A 190 -28.10 41.12 -6.48
C GLU A 190 -29.64 41.15 -6.50
N GLU A 191 -30.28 40.01 -6.28
CA GLU A 191 -31.74 39.86 -6.24
C GLU A 191 -32.35 40.52 -5.00
N ARG A 192 -31.70 40.46 -3.84
CA ARG A 192 -32.12 41.19 -2.63
C ARG A 192 -32.06 42.71 -2.83
N ARG A 193 -30.98 43.22 -3.45
CA ARG A 193 -30.84 44.64 -3.83
C ARG A 193 -31.92 45.05 -4.85
N GLN A 194 -32.19 44.24 -5.87
CA GLN A 194 -33.29 44.49 -6.82
C GLN A 194 -34.67 44.47 -6.17
N THR A 195 -34.92 43.54 -5.25
CA THR A 195 -36.19 43.42 -4.52
C THR A 195 -36.43 44.66 -3.67
N ALA A 196 -35.42 45.12 -2.94
CA ALA A 196 -35.48 46.36 -2.15
C ALA A 196 -35.73 47.61 -3.03
N ALA A 197 -35.19 47.64 -4.26
CA ALA A 197 -35.35 48.77 -5.18
C ALA A 197 -36.67 48.77 -5.99
N THR A 198 -37.38 47.63 -6.08
CA THR A 198 -38.56 47.47 -6.96
C THR A 198 -39.82 46.96 -6.27
N GLY A 199 -39.71 46.44 -5.04
CA GLY A 199 -40.78 45.72 -4.34
C GLY A 199 -41.11 44.33 -4.92
N LEU A 200 -40.53 43.96 -6.08
CA LEU A 200 -40.88 42.72 -6.78
C LEU A 200 -40.01 41.56 -6.29
N VAL A 201 -40.55 40.75 -5.38
CA VAL A 201 -40.02 39.44 -5.03
C VAL A 201 -40.14 38.50 -6.24
N LYS A 202 -39.09 37.70 -6.50
CA LYS A 202 -39.04 36.70 -7.58
C LYS A 202 -38.58 35.35 -7.01
N PRO A 203 -38.95 34.21 -7.63
CA PRO A 203 -38.41 32.90 -7.25
C PRO A 203 -36.88 32.88 -7.32
N VAL A 204 -36.24 32.31 -6.30
CA VAL A 204 -34.77 32.22 -6.18
C VAL A 204 -34.19 31.42 -7.36
N PRO A 205 -33.15 31.91 -8.06
CA PRO A 205 -32.44 31.11 -9.06
C PRO A 205 -31.68 29.97 -8.38
N GLY A 206 -31.99 28.73 -8.75
CA GLY A 206 -31.27 27.54 -8.32
C GLY A 206 -30.09 27.23 -9.22
N ILE A 207 -29.01 26.65 -8.66
CA ILE A 207 -27.90 26.09 -9.44
C ILE A 207 -28.44 25.01 -10.40
N HIS A 208 -28.22 25.20 -11.69
CA HIS A 208 -28.62 24.26 -12.75
C HIS A 208 -27.42 23.48 -13.31
N SER A 209 -26.23 24.09 -13.38
CA SER A 209 -25.01 23.34 -13.68
C SER A 209 -23.76 23.96 -13.06
N ILE A 210 -22.78 23.10 -12.77
CA ILE A 210 -21.43 23.44 -12.28
C ILE A 210 -20.45 22.76 -13.22
N GLN A 211 -19.47 23.50 -13.74
CA GLN A 211 -18.46 23.00 -14.68
C GLN A 211 -17.09 23.45 -14.20
N GLY A 212 -16.41 22.57 -13.45
CA GLY A 212 -15.17 22.89 -12.73
C GLY A 212 -13.93 22.21 -13.29
N ILE A 213 -12.78 22.86 -13.14
CA ILE A 213 -11.44 22.33 -13.41
C ILE A 213 -10.54 22.49 -12.18
N PHE A 214 -9.78 21.45 -11.85
CA PHE A 214 -8.81 21.43 -10.77
C PHE A 214 -7.40 21.60 -11.35
N THR A 215 -6.61 22.52 -10.78
CA THR A 215 -5.32 22.92 -11.36
C THR A 215 -4.15 22.81 -10.38
N VAL A 216 -4.38 23.02 -9.08
CA VAL A 216 -3.37 22.89 -8.02
C VAL A 216 -4.01 22.24 -6.80
N PRO A 217 -3.37 21.27 -6.12
CA PRO A 217 -3.91 20.68 -4.89
C PRO A 217 -4.15 21.75 -3.81
N GLY A 218 -5.34 21.71 -3.19
CA GLY A 218 -5.69 22.63 -2.11
C GLY A 218 -4.99 22.29 -0.80
N LEU A 219 -4.70 23.31 0.01
CA LEU A 219 -4.05 23.20 1.31
C LEU A 219 -5.05 23.52 2.43
N GLY A 220 -5.04 22.73 3.50
CA GLY A 220 -6.01 22.87 4.61
C GLY A 220 -5.61 23.89 5.69
N ASP A 221 -4.37 24.40 5.65
CA ASP A 221 -3.80 25.33 6.64
C ASP A 221 -4.11 26.81 6.35
N ARG A 222 -4.98 27.09 5.37
CA ARG A 222 -5.31 28.43 4.86
C ARG A 222 -6.65 28.43 4.10
N PRO A 223 -7.33 29.58 3.97
CA PRO A 223 -8.60 29.66 3.26
C PRO A 223 -8.47 29.48 1.74
N PHE A 224 -9.58 29.10 1.10
CA PHE A 224 -9.87 29.38 -0.30
C PHE A 224 -10.44 30.80 -0.44
N VAL A 225 -9.98 31.52 -1.47
CA VAL A 225 -10.44 32.86 -1.84
C VAL A 225 -11.04 32.80 -3.23
N PHE A 226 -12.32 33.16 -3.33
CA PHE A 226 -13.18 32.98 -4.49
C PHE A 226 -13.45 34.33 -5.16
N ASP A 227 -12.87 34.58 -6.34
CA ASP A 227 -13.20 35.74 -7.17
C ASP A 227 -14.35 35.39 -8.13
N VAL A 228 -15.55 35.91 -7.83
CA VAL A 228 -16.79 35.69 -8.59
C VAL A 228 -16.99 36.82 -9.61
N THR A 229 -17.11 36.46 -10.89
CA THR A 229 -17.35 37.41 -12.00
C THR A 229 -18.69 37.12 -12.68
N ASN A 230 -19.44 38.17 -13.01
CA ASN A 230 -20.70 38.06 -13.75
C ASN A 230 -20.44 37.76 -15.24
N ILE A 231 -21.02 36.68 -15.76
CA ILE A 231 -21.07 36.39 -17.21
C ILE A 231 -22.41 36.91 -17.77
N ILE A 232 -23.51 36.59 -17.10
CA ILE A 232 -24.87 37.00 -17.49
C ILE A 232 -25.81 37.04 -16.28
N SER A 233 -26.67 38.06 -16.22
CA SER A 233 -27.86 38.12 -15.35
C SER A 233 -29.09 38.36 -16.22
N GLY A 234 -29.80 37.29 -16.61
CA GLY A 234 -31.01 37.36 -17.43
C GLY A 234 -32.30 37.37 -16.61
N ARG A 235 -33.46 37.29 -17.29
CA ARG A 235 -34.77 37.19 -16.62
C ARG A 235 -34.89 35.89 -15.79
N SER A 236 -34.48 34.77 -16.37
CA SER A 236 -34.66 33.42 -15.85
C SER A 236 -33.37 32.58 -15.77
N PHE A 237 -32.27 33.05 -16.38
CA PHE A 237 -31.00 32.34 -16.48
C PHE A 237 -29.82 33.26 -16.11
N PHE A 238 -28.83 32.71 -15.39
CA PHE A 238 -27.66 33.43 -14.90
C PHE A 238 -26.40 32.59 -15.11
N GLY A 239 -25.26 33.25 -15.27
CA GLY A 239 -23.96 32.61 -15.36
C GLY A 239 -22.92 33.38 -14.54
N ARG A 240 -22.11 32.65 -13.77
CA ARG A 240 -20.97 33.19 -13.02
C ARG A 240 -19.73 32.37 -13.34
N GLN A 241 -18.60 33.06 -13.53
CA GLN A 241 -17.29 32.43 -13.45
C GLN A 241 -16.78 32.62 -12.01
N VAL A 242 -16.17 31.58 -11.45
CA VAL A 242 -15.51 31.65 -10.14
C VAL A 242 -14.08 31.17 -10.31
N ASN A 243 -13.12 32.01 -9.96
CA ASN A 243 -11.70 31.67 -9.96
C ASN A 243 -11.21 31.61 -8.51
N VAL A 244 -10.73 30.45 -8.08
CA VAL A 244 -10.33 30.20 -6.70
C VAL A 244 -8.82 30.15 -6.59
N ARG A 245 -8.28 30.87 -5.61
CA ARG A 245 -6.86 30.84 -5.23
C ARG A 245 -6.74 30.61 -3.73
N GLN A 246 -5.53 30.36 -3.24
CA GLN A 246 -5.22 30.35 -1.81
C GLN A 246 -4.03 31.28 -1.50
N PRO A 247 -3.88 31.79 -0.27
CA PRO A 247 -2.67 32.47 0.17
C PRO A 247 -1.39 31.63 -0.05
N LYS A 248 -0.28 32.27 -0.40
CA LYS A 248 1.03 31.61 -0.55
C LYS A 248 1.62 31.12 0.79
N GLN A 249 1.25 31.76 1.88
CA GLN A 249 1.61 31.39 3.26
C GLN A 249 0.42 30.73 3.99
N PRO A 250 0.65 29.97 5.08
CA PRO A 250 -0.42 29.50 5.95
C PRO A 250 -1.23 30.64 6.57
N SER A 251 -2.41 30.33 7.08
CA SER A 251 -3.18 31.21 7.96
C SER A 251 -2.40 31.55 9.23
N SER A 252 -2.75 32.67 9.87
CA SER A 252 -2.38 32.95 11.26
C SER A 252 -3.11 32.04 12.27
N ASN A 253 -4.22 31.41 11.86
CA ASN A 253 -4.92 30.35 12.59
C ASN A 253 -5.17 29.10 11.70
N PRO A 254 -4.16 28.24 11.46
CA PRO A 254 -4.27 27.09 10.56
C PRO A 254 -5.33 26.05 10.92
N ALA A 255 -5.86 26.06 12.15
CA ALA A 255 -6.88 25.13 12.64
C ALA A 255 -8.32 25.64 12.45
N GLY A 256 -8.50 26.87 11.99
CA GLY A 256 -9.82 27.49 11.81
C GLY A 256 -10.43 28.08 13.09
N PRO A 257 -11.42 28.99 12.97
CA PRO A 257 -11.81 29.66 11.72
C PRO A 257 -10.72 30.65 11.26
N PHE A 258 -10.61 30.87 9.95
CA PHE A 258 -9.63 31.75 9.33
C PHE A 258 -10.04 33.24 9.47
N PRO A 259 -9.14 34.13 9.96
CA PRO A 259 -9.45 35.55 10.13
C PRO A 259 -9.51 36.30 8.79
N ASP A 260 -10.29 37.39 8.73
CA ASP A 260 -10.54 38.14 7.49
C ASP A 260 -9.28 38.73 6.83
N SER A 261 -8.24 38.99 7.61
CA SER A 261 -6.91 39.40 7.11
C SER A 261 -6.29 38.40 6.14
N ASP A 262 -6.67 37.12 6.19
CA ASP A 262 -6.12 36.09 5.30
C ASP A 262 -6.56 36.29 3.83
N ALA A 263 -7.65 37.03 3.59
CA ALA A 263 -8.11 37.40 2.24
C ALA A 263 -7.22 38.45 1.55
N GLU A 264 -6.40 39.18 2.32
CA GLU A 264 -5.46 40.20 1.85
C GLU A 264 -4.07 39.60 1.53
N LEU A 265 -3.81 38.36 1.96
CA LEU A 265 -2.49 37.74 1.81
C LEU A 265 -2.14 37.50 0.33
N PRO A 266 -0.84 37.54 -0.04
CA PRO A 266 -0.40 37.31 -1.41
C PRO A 266 -0.86 35.95 -1.95
N LEU A 267 -1.81 35.96 -2.87
CA LEU A 267 -2.42 34.75 -3.43
C LEU A 267 -1.44 33.99 -4.35
N GLY A 268 -1.61 32.67 -4.37
CA GLY A 268 -0.98 31.74 -5.30
C GLY A 268 -1.63 31.79 -6.69
N ASP A 269 -1.34 30.76 -7.48
CA ASP A 269 -2.03 30.52 -8.75
C ASP A 269 -3.49 30.10 -8.51
N ILE A 270 -4.27 29.99 -9.58
CA ILE A 270 -5.62 29.41 -9.52
C ILE A 270 -5.48 27.92 -9.18
N CYS A 271 -6.15 27.46 -8.13
CA CYS A 271 -6.20 26.06 -7.71
C CYS A 271 -7.47 25.33 -8.19
N PHE A 272 -8.55 26.07 -8.36
CA PHE A 272 -9.81 25.62 -8.96
C PHE A 272 -10.46 26.76 -9.74
N SER A 273 -11.11 26.47 -10.86
CA SER A 273 -11.94 27.42 -11.59
C SER A 273 -13.22 26.73 -12.04
N CYS A 274 -14.35 27.42 -11.98
CA CYS A 274 -15.60 26.92 -12.57
C CYS A 274 -16.40 28.00 -13.30
N ILE A 275 -17.22 27.52 -14.23
CA ILE A 275 -18.44 28.21 -14.64
C ILE A 275 -19.60 27.53 -13.93
N THR A 276 -20.51 28.33 -13.37
CA THR A 276 -21.76 27.84 -12.80
C THR A 276 -22.93 28.64 -13.35
N THR A 277 -24.03 27.94 -13.64
CA THR A 277 -25.22 28.49 -14.28
C THR A 277 -26.44 28.27 -13.41
N PHE A 278 -27.29 29.28 -13.27
CA PHE A 278 -28.49 29.24 -12.44
C PHE A 278 -29.73 29.42 -13.30
N LYS A 279 -30.83 28.78 -12.90
CA LYS A 279 -32.13 28.86 -13.55
C LYS A 279 -33.19 29.13 -12.49
N ARG A 280 -34.15 30.03 -12.76
CA ARG A 280 -35.34 30.15 -11.89
C ARG A 280 -36.25 28.92 -12.08
N PRO A 281 -36.99 28.51 -11.04
CA PRO A 281 -38.09 27.57 -11.16
C PRO A 281 -39.02 27.94 -12.34
N ALA A 282 -39.47 26.92 -13.08
CA ALA A 282 -40.42 27.07 -14.16
C ALA A 282 -41.33 25.84 -14.24
N GLU A 283 -42.60 26.07 -14.57
CA GLU A 283 -43.52 25.00 -14.95
C GLU A 283 -43.12 24.46 -16.33
N GLY A 284 -42.84 23.16 -16.40
CA GLY A 284 -42.62 22.42 -17.65
C GLY A 284 -43.89 21.71 -18.10
N VAL A 285 -44.04 21.50 -19.41
CA VAL A 285 -45.08 20.63 -19.97
C VAL A 285 -44.64 19.16 -20.06
N ASP A 286 -43.32 18.93 -20.08
CA ASP A 286 -42.68 17.61 -20.13
C ASP A 286 -41.78 17.42 -18.90
N ASP A 287 -41.92 16.30 -18.21
CA ASP A 287 -40.97 15.78 -17.22
C ASP A 287 -40.81 14.28 -17.48
N VAL A 288 -39.62 13.86 -17.93
CA VAL A 288 -39.37 12.52 -18.47
C VAL A 288 -37.99 12.02 -18.05
N GLN A 289 -37.97 10.86 -17.40
CA GLN A 289 -36.76 10.15 -16.96
C GLN A 289 -36.82 8.66 -17.31
N SER A 290 -35.79 7.89 -16.92
CA SER A 290 -35.84 6.42 -16.97
C SER A 290 -37.07 5.90 -16.20
N PRO A 291 -37.87 4.98 -16.76
CA PRO A 291 -39.07 4.46 -16.11
C PRO A 291 -38.76 3.59 -14.87
N ILE A 292 -37.51 3.16 -14.71
CA ILE A 292 -37.03 2.39 -13.55
C ILE A 292 -35.90 3.17 -12.87
N SER A 293 -36.13 3.56 -11.61
CA SER A 293 -35.16 4.30 -10.78
C SER A 293 -34.07 3.38 -10.21
N ALA A 294 -33.07 3.95 -9.52
CA ALA A 294 -32.10 3.15 -8.78
C ALA A 294 -32.76 2.26 -7.70
N GLN A 295 -33.69 2.82 -6.91
CA GLN A 295 -34.44 2.08 -5.88
C GLN A 295 -35.12 0.83 -6.45
N LYS A 296 -35.71 0.93 -7.64
CA LYS A 296 -36.41 -0.18 -8.31
C LYS A 296 -35.45 -1.17 -8.98
N ARG A 297 -34.31 -0.72 -9.52
CA ARG A 297 -33.30 -1.59 -10.16
C ARG A 297 -32.50 -2.42 -9.16
N TYR A 298 -32.21 -1.87 -7.99
CA TYR A 298 -31.35 -2.51 -6.97
C TYR A 298 -32.13 -2.89 -5.71
N ALA A 299 -33.47 -3.01 -5.81
CA ALA A 299 -34.38 -3.25 -4.68
C ALA A 299 -33.98 -4.45 -3.81
N ASN A 300 -33.55 -5.55 -4.44
CA ASN A 300 -33.11 -6.79 -3.79
C ASN A 300 -31.78 -6.69 -3.03
N ILE A 301 -31.01 -5.62 -3.25
CA ILE A 301 -29.80 -5.30 -2.50
C ILE A 301 -30.17 -4.28 -1.41
N LEU A 302 -30.83 -3.19 -1.80
CA LEU A 302 -31.26 -2.11 -0.90
C LEU A 302 -32.20 -2.58 0.22
N SER A 303 -32.99 -3.64 0.01
CA SER A 303 -33.87 -4.22 1.03
C SER A 303 -33.19 -5.19 2.00
N GLN A 304 -31.87 -5.42 1.90
CA GLN A 304 -31.16 -6.36 2.78
C GLN A 304 -30.90 -5.79 4.18
N ARG A 305 -30.84 -4.46 4.30
CA ARG A 305 -30.55 -3.70 5.52
C ARG A 305 -31.22 -2.33 5.46
N ALA A 306 -31.51 -1.71 6.59
CA ALA A 306 -31.85 -0.28 6.62
C ALA A 306 -30.66 0.59 6.13
N PRO A 307 -30.90 1.81 5.60
CA PRO A 307 -29.84 2.67 5.06
C PRO A 307 -28.67 2.93 6.01
N ASP A 308 -28.96 3.03 7.31
CA ASP A 308 -28.02 3.26 8.41
C ASP A 308 -27.36 1.97 8.97
N GLU A 309 -27.85 0.79 8.59
CA GLU A 309 -27.25 -0.53 8.88
C GLU A 309 -26.20 -0.97 7.82
N TRP A 310 -26.04 -0.19 6.75
CA TRP A 310 -24.90 -0.30 5.85
C TRP A 310 -23.65 0.31 6.49
N GLU A 311 -22.46 -0.16 6.10
CA GLU A 311 -21.22 0.38 6.66
C GLU A 311 -21.03 1.86 6.24
N PRO A 312 -20.64 2.75 7.15
CA PRO A 312 -20.29 4.13 6.83
C PRO A 312 -19.29 4.21 5.67
N ALA A 313 -19.51 5.16 4.76
CA ALA A 313 -18.59 5.44 3.67
C ALA A 313 -17.18 5.68 4.24
N PRO A 314 -16.13 4.96 3.78
CA PRO A 314 -14.78 5.11 4.32
C PRO A 314 -14.27 6.56 4.25
N GLN A 315 -13.36 6.92 5.17
CA GLN A 315 -12.66 8.21 5.09
C GLN A 315 -11.74 8.31 3.87
N SER A 316 -11.22 7.16 3.42
CA SER A 316 -10.48 7.02 2.16
C SER A 316 -10.66 5.58 1.69
N ASP A 317 -11.41 5.40 0.61
CA ASP A 317 -11.84 4.10 0.09
C ASP A 317 -10.77 3.50 -0.82
N ILE A 318 -9.71 2.99 -0.21
CA ILE A 318 -8.57 2.34 -0.86
C ILE A 318 -8.30 1.03 -0.10
N ASP A 319 -8.16 -0.10 -0.80
CA ASP A 319 -8.11 -1.42 -0.15
C ASP A 319 -7.03 -1.55 0.93
N ILE A 320 -5.85 -0.94 0.74
CA ILE A 320 -4.78 -0.93 1.76
C ILE A 320 -5.12 -0.11 3.01
N ILE A 321 -6.10 0.80 2.95
CA ILE A 321 -6.53 1.63 4.09
C ILE A 321 -7.71 0.97 4.77
N THR A 322 -8.71 0.53 4.01
CA THR A 322 -9.87 -0.19 4.54
C THR A 322 -9.46 -1.50 5.21
N SER A 323 -8.45 -2.23 4.70
CA SER A 323 -7.87 -3.38 5.41
C SER A 323 -7.04 -3.02 6.65
N LEU A 324 -6.32 -1.89 6.66
CA LEU A 324 -5.56 -1.42 7.83
C LEU A 324 -6.45 -0.86 8.95
N PHE A 325 -7.63 -0.32 8.64
CA PHE A 325 -8.58 0.26 9.61
C PHE A 325 -9.98 -0.36 9.51
N LYS A 326 -10.06 -1.66 9.21
CA LYS A 326 -11.30 -2.42 8.94
C LYS A 326 -12.39 -2.31 10.02
N ASP A 327 -11.97 -2.12 11.27
CA ASP A 327 -12.86 -2.04 12.44
C ASP A 327 -13.22 -0.59 12.82
N PHE A 328 -12.78 0.41 12.04
CA PHE A 328 -13.12 1.83 12.27
C PHE A 328 -14.60 2.08 11.97
N LYS A 329 -15.33 2.66 12.92
CA LYS A 329 -16.77 2.95 12.81
C LYS A 329 -17.07 4.45 12.79
N GLY A 330 -18.17 4.80 12.13
CA GLY A 330 -18.62 6.19 11.93
C GLY A 330 -17.89 6.92 10.80
N HIS A 331 -18.34 8.14 10.50
CA HIS A 331 -17.87 8.91 9.32
C HIS A 331 -16.55 9.67 9.55
N GLY A 332 -15.89 9.52 10.70
CA GLY A 332 -14.73 10.34 11.08
C GLY A 332 -15.12 11.82 11.25
N GLY A 333 -14.24 12.74 10.84
CA GLY A 333 -14.54 14.18 10.82
C GLY A 333 -15.29 14.67 9.57
N PHE A 334 -15.78 13.76 8.71
CA PHE A 334 -16.46 14.15 7.47
C PHE A 334 -17.71 15.01 7.74
N PRO A 335 -17.78 16.25 7.25
CA PRO A 335 -18.85 17.20 7.57
C PRO A 335 -20.10 16.98 6.71
N LEU A 336 -21.14 17.79 6.95
CA LEU A 336 -22.38 17.94 6.17
C LEU A 336 -23.34 16.74 6.16
N LEU A 337 -22.86 15.55 5.82
CA LEU A 337 -23.68 14.42 5.41
C LEU A 337 -23.32 13.15 6.17
N ASP A 338 -24.33 12.42 6.61
CA ASP A 338 -24.19 10.99 6.89
C ASP A 338 -24.16 10.26 5.56
N MET A 339 -23.20 9.35 5.37
CA MET A 339 -22.99 8.61 4.13
C MET A 339 -22.62 7.16 4.40
N HIS A 340 -23.30 6.23 3.74
CA HIS A 340 -23.11 4.78 3.87
C HIS A 340 -22.85 4.17 2.48
N LYS A 341 -22.02 3.12 2.45
CA LYS A 341 -21.66 2.41 1.22
C LYS A 341 -22.46 1.11 1.15
N VAL A 342 -23.27 0.94 0.11
CA VAL A 342 -23.97 -0.33 -0.14
C VAL A 342 -22.94 -1.38 -0.59
N ASP A 343 -23.04 -2.60 -0.07
CA ASP A 343 -22.21 -3.70 -0.57
C ASP A 343 -22.72 -4.17 -1.93
N MET A 344 -22.00 -3.79 -2.99
CA MET A 344 -22.28 -4.18 -4.37
C MET A 344 -21.36 -5.33 -4.83
N SER A 345 -20.64 -6.00 -3.92
CA SER A 345 -19.59 -6.97 -4.29
C SER A 345 -20.14 -8.18 -5.05
N GLU A 346 -21.24 -8.77 -4.58
CA GLU A 346 -21.93 -9.87 -5.28
C GLU A 346 -22.43 -9.41 -6.66
N TYR A 347 -23.11 -8.25 -6.70
CA TYR A 347 -23.65 -7.67 -7.94
C TYR A 347 -22.57 -7.35 -8.98
N ASN A 348 -21.36 -6.97 -8.56
CA ASN A 348 -20.25 -6.62 -9.45
C ASN A 348 -19.32 -7.80 -9.79
N SER A 349 -19.54 -8.99 -9.20
CA SER A 349 -18.61 -10.13 -9.28
C SER A 349 -18.43 -10.72 -10.68
N ASP A 350 -19.46 -10.64 -11.52
CA ASP A 350 -19.50 -11.09 -12.92
C ASP A 350 -19.26 -9.96 -13.94
N LYS A 351 -18.99 -8.73 -13.49
CA LYS A 351 -18.96 -7.53 -14.34
C LYS A 351 -17.56 -6.99 -14.58
N GLU A 352 -17.31 -6.60 -15.83
CA GLU A 352 -16.18 -5.78 -16.23
C GLU A 352 -16.29 -4.36 -15.65
N VAL A 353 -15.17 -3.68 -15.43
CA VAL A 353 -15.12 -2.38 -14.73
C VAL A 353 -16.10 -1.32 -15.28
N PRO A 354 -16.31 -1.17 -16.61
CA PRO A 354 -17.28 -0.21 -17.15
C PRO A 354 -18.75 -0.47 -16.75
N ASP A 355 -19.10 -1.74 -16.49
CA ASP A 355 -20.47 -2.18 -16.17
C ASP A 355 -20.72 -2.30 -14.65
N ARG A 356 -19.68 -2.09 -13.83
CA ARG A 356 -19.80 -2.10 -12.37
C ARG A 356 -20.51 -0.85 -11.84
N ILE A 357 -21.33 -1.07 -10.83
CA ILE A 357 -22.10 -0.02 -10.14
C ILE A 357 -21.71 0.03 -8.66
N GLN A 358 -21.46 1.22 -8.14
CA GLN A 358 -21.45 1.47 -6.70
C GLN A 358 -22.65 2.36 -6.33
N LEU A 359 -23.29 2.07 -5.20
CA LEU A 359 -24.34 2.92 -4.63
C LEU A 359 -23.84 3.52 -3.31
N MET A 360 -24.03 4.83 -3.14
CA MET A 360 -23.89 5.52 -1.86
C MET A 360 -25.28 5.94 -1.39
N LEU A 361 -25.57 5.75 -0.10
CA LEU A 361 -26.77 6.26 0.56
C LEU A 361 -26.37 7.44 1.43
N TYR A 362 -27.04 8.59 1.29
CA TYR A 362 -26.71 9.78 2.06
C TYR A 362 -27.91 10.65 2.45
N ARG A 363 -27.69 11.51 3.46
CA ARG A 363 -28.60 12.59 3.88
C ARG A 363 -27.83 13.65 4.71
N PRO A 364 -28.39 14.85 4.97
CA PRO A 364 -27.80 15.81 5.90
C PRO A 364 -27.69 15.26 7.32
N MET A 365 -26.55 15.46 7.98
CA MET A 365 -26.35 15.05 9.39
C MET A 365 -27.09 15.97 10.40
N LYS A 366 -27.48 17.17 9.95
CA LYS A 366 -28.37 18.11 10.63
C LYS A 366 -29.24 18.81 9.55
N PRO A 367 -30.43 19.32 9.88
CA PRO A 367 -31.27 20.04 8.93
C PRO A 367 -30.58 21.28 8.33
N ILE A 368 -30.56 21.36 7.00
CA ILE A 368 -30.20 22.56 6.25
C ILE A 368 -31.46 23.43 6.10
N LEU A 369 -31.32 24.76 6.10
CA LEU A 369 -32.46 25.66 5.92
C LEU A 369 -33.19 25.37 4.59
N LYS A 370 -34.52 25.18 4.65
CA LYS A 370 -35.33 24.73 3.49
C LYS A 370 -35.38 25.77 2.35
N ASP A 371 -35.29 27.04 2.67
CA ASP A 371 -35.24 28.15 1.72
C ASP A 371 -33.86 28.33 1.07
N ASP A 372 -32.80 27.77 1.64
CA ASP A 372 -31.45 27.75 1.07
C ASP A 372 -31.27 26.62 0.04
N VAL A 373 -32.09 26.62 -1.00
CA VAL A 373 -32.09 25.60 -2.07
C VAL A 373 -30.72 25.43 -2.73
N ASN A 374 -29.93 26.51 -2.81
CA ASN A 374 -28.56 26.46 -3.33
C ASN A 374 -27.61 25.72 -2.36
N GLY A 375 -27.82 25.86 -1.05
CA GLY A 375 -27.11 25.07 -0.02
C GLY A 375 -27.34 23.56 -0.16
N HIS A 376 -28.58 23.13 -0.35
CA HIS A 376 -28.91 21.72 -0.61
C HIS A 376 -28.24 21.21 -1.91
N ILE A 377 -28.32 21.98 -3.00
CA ILE A 377 -27.70 21.60 -4.29
C ILE A 377 -26.18 21.46 -4.18
N VAL A 378 -25.48 22.35 -3.48
CA VAL A 378 -24.02 22.20 -3.29
C VAL A 378 -23.65 21.08 -2.34
N CYS A 379 -24.55 20.63 -1.45
CA CYS A 379 -24.35 19.40 -0.68
C CYS A 379 -24.40 18.15 -1.56
N HIS A 380 -25.31 18.05 -2.54
CA HIS A 380 -25.28 16.98 -3.54
C HIS A 380 -23.99 17.02 -4.39
N ALA A 381 -23.48 18.20 -4.72
CA ALA A 381 -22.22 18.36 -5.44
C ALA A 381 -20.97 18.04 -4.57
N PHE A 382 -21.04 18.28 -3.25
CA PHE A 382 -20.01 17.91 -2.28
C PHE A 382 -19.94 16.39 -2.07
N GLU A 383 -21.12 15.76 -1.97
CA GLU A 383 -21.29 14.30 -1.86
C GLU A 383 -20.63 13.57 -3.03
N ALA A 384 -20.97 13.99 -4.26
CA ALA A 384 -20.62 13.25 -5.46
C ALA A 384 -19.12 13.22 -5.81
N ASP A 385 -18.27 14.04 -5.20
CA ASP A 385 -16.80 13.96 -5.34
C ASP A 385 -16.18 12.91 -4.40
N ARG A 386 -16.92 12.44 -3.39
CA ARG A 386 -16.35 11.60 -2.34
C ARG A 386 -16.00 10.21 -2.86
N ASN A 387 -14.75 9.80 -2.64
CA ASN A 387 -14.21 8.46 -2.89
C ASN A 387 -14.28 7.94 -4.35
N GLY A 388 -14.99 8.58 -5.27
CA GLY A 388 -15.31 8.06 -6.60
C GLY A 388 -14.10 7.58 -7.43
N LEU A 389 -13.05 8.39 -7.54
CA LEU A 389 -11.83 8.03 -8.29
C LEU A 389 -10.96 6.97 -7.61
N ILE A 390 -11.04 6.83 -6.28
CA ILE A 390 -10.23 5.88 -5.51
C ILE A 390 -10.90 4.52 -5.35
N MET A 391 -12.24 4.46 -5.31
CA MET A 391 -13.00 3.21 -5.45
C MET A 391 -12.75 2.52 -6.80
N LEU A 392 -12.62 3.30 -7.88
CA LEU A 392 -12.15 2.79 -9.17
C LEU A 392 -10.72 2.21 -9.09
N GLY A 393 -9.85 2.80 -8.26
CA GLY A 393 -8.53 2.22 -7.95
C GLY A 393 -8.64 0.78 -7.46
N ASN A 394 -9.56 0.51 -6.55
CA ASN A 394 -9.82 -0.85 -6.03
C ASN A 394 -10.38 -1.75 -7.16
N HIS A 395 -11.38 -1.30 -7.91
CA HIS A 395 -11.95 -2.06 -9.04
C HIS A 395 -10.97 -2.39 -10.17
N MET A 396 -9.94 -1.55 -10.36
CA MET A 396 -8.83 -1.77 -11.31
C MET A 396 -7.70 -2.66 -10.76
N GLY A 397 -7.78 -3.13 -9.52
CA GLY A 397 -6.72 -3.90 -8.85
C GLY A 397 -5.55 -3.05 -8.35
N TYR A 398 -5.73 -1.74 -8.20
CA TYR A 398 -4.72 -0.80 -7.71
C TYR A 398 -4.86 -0.47 -6.22
N GLY A 399 -5.88 -0.96 -5.51
CA GLY A 399 -6.14 -0.64 -4.10
C GLY A 399 -5.00 -0.96 -3.13
N PHE A 400 -4.02 -1.78 -3.54
CA PHE A 400 -2.78 -2.06 -2.81
C PHE A 400 -1.50 -1.49 -3.45
N ASN A 401 -1.57 -0.80 -4.60
CA ASN A 401 -0.39 -0.25 -5.28
C ASN A 401 -0.54 1.16 -5.90
N MET A 402 -1.66 1.85 -5.69
CA MET A 402 -1.93 3.19 -6.25
C MET A 402 -0.88 4.24 -5.84
N ASP A 403 -0.24 4.90 -6.81
CA ASP A 403 0.66 6.05 -6.58
C ASP A 403 -0.16 7.34 -6.45
N LYS A 404 -1.10 7.56 -7.38
CA LYS A 404 -1.83 8.84 -7.51
C LYS A 404 -3.27 8.63 -7.97
N ALA A 405 -4.18 9.33 -7.30
CA ALA A 405 -5.49 9.72 -7.82
C ALA A 405 -5.62 11.25 -7.69
N ALA A 406 -6.24 11.91 -8.68
CA ALA A 406 -6.57 13.33 -8.62
C ALA A 406 -7.68 13.69 -9.63
N SER A 407 -8.67 14.47 -9.20
CA SER A 407 -9.69 15.05 -10.08
C SER A 407 -9.04 16.05 -11.05
N LEU A 408 -9.45 16.06 -12.33
CA LEU A 408 -8.97 17.01 -13.35
C LEU A 408 -10.08 17.99 -13.73
N SER A 409 -11.28 17.48 -14.01
CA SER A 409 -12.48 18.28 -14.23
C SER A 409 -13.71 17.56 -13.73
N TYR A 410 -14.74 18.31 -13.33
CA TYR A 410 -15.99 17.76 -12.86
C TYR A 410 -17.17 18.64 -13.30
N SER A 411 -18.11 18.06 -14.04
CA SER A 411 -19.39 18.68 -14.39
C SER A 411 -20.53 18.06 -13.59
N PHE A 412 -21.43 18.89 -13.07
CA PHE A 412 -22.63 18.49 -12.33
C PHE A 412 -23.83 19.25 -12.90
N TYR A 413 -24.96 18.55 -13.14
CA TYR A 413 -26.15 19.10 -13.80
C TYR A 413 -27.39 18.73 -13.01
N VAL A 414 -28.16 19.73 -12.57
CA VAL A 414 -29.47 19.57 -11.93
C VAL A 414 -30.55 19.64 -13.01
N HIS A 415 -31.37 18.58 -13.09
CA HIS A 415 -32.41 18.42 -14.12
C HIS A 415 -33.75 19.02 -13.71
N THR A 416 -34.01 19.03 -12.40
CA THR A 416 -35.28 19.42 -11.78
C THR A 416 -35.38 20.91 -11.47
N ASN A 417 -36.54 21.34 -10.95
CA ASN A 417 -36.62 22.61 -10.23
C ASN A 417 -35.86 22.49 -8.88
N PRO A 418 -35.31 23.59 -8.33
CA PRO A 418 -34.39 23.54 -7.19
C PRO A 418 -35.04 23.16 -5.85
N ASP A 419 -36.35 23.34 -5.72
CA ASP A 419 -37.16 22.85 -4.60
C ASP A 419 -37.26 21.32 -4.58
N GLU A 420 -37.12 20.65 -5.73
CA GLU A 420 -37.07 19.18 -5.83
C GLU A 420 -35.66 18.61 -5.54
N ALA A 421 -34.67 19.48 -5.31
CA ALA A 421 -33.32 19.13 -4.89
C ALA A 421 -33.06 19.44 -3.40
N VAL A 422 -34.13 19.66 -2.64
CA VAL A 422 -34.08 19.93 -1.20
C VAL A 422 -34.12 18.63 -0.39
N MET A 423 -33.26 18.53 0.62
CA MET A 423 -33.19 17.41 1.56
C MET A 423 -33.85 17.81 2.89
N ASP A 424 -35.19 17.92 2.92
CA ASP A 424 -35.96 18.35 4.09
C ASP A 424 -36.77 17.24 4.79
N GLY A 425 -36.76 16.01 4.26
CA GLY A 425 -37.33 14.82 4.90
C GLY A 425 -36.27 13.84 5.39
N ASP A 426 -36.66 12.87 6.22
CA ASP A 426 -35.79 11.83 6.78
C ASP A 426 -35.29 10.79 5.75
N GLY A 427 -35.73 10.91 4.50
CA GLY A 427 -35.46 9.97 3.40
C GLY A 427 -34.01 9.99 2.91
N TRP A 428 -33.51 8.81 2.55
CA TRP A 428 -32.14 8.63 2.07
C TRP A 428 -32.06 8.79 0.56
N TRP A 429 -31.11 9.61 0.12
CA TRP A 429 -30.78 9.86 -1.28
C TRP A 429 -29.77 8.83 -1.78
N ILE A 430 -29.75 8.57 -3.09
CA ILE A 430 -28.85 7.59 -3.71
C ILE A 430 -27.95 8.27 -4.74
N GLN A 431 -26.63 8.19 -4.54
CA GLN A 431 -25.65 8.34 -5.62
C GLN A 431 -25.46 6.97 -6.28
N GLU A 432 -25.82 6.85 -7.56
CA GLU A 432 -25.48 5.72 -8.41
C GLU A 432 -24.23 6.07 -9.22
N ILE A 433 -23.14 5.32 -9.06
CA ILE A 433 -21.82 5.57 -9.66
C ILE A 433 -21.46 4.48 -10.66
N ASN A 434 -20.89 4.85 -11.82
CA ASN A 434 -20.25 3.95 -12.78
C ASN A 434 -18.94 4.55 -13.30
N TRP A 435 -18.08 3.70 -13.90
CA TRP A 435 -16.77 4.10 -14.43
C TRP A 435 -16.56 3.62 -15.87
N PRO A 436 -17.28 4.19 -16.85
CA PRO A 436 -17.41 3.64 -18.20
C PRO A 436 -16.10 3.59 -19.00
N ARG A 437 -15.03 4.27 -18.55
CA ARG A 437 -13.76 4.30 -19.27
C ARG A 437 -12.55 4.59 -18.40
N VAL A 438 -11.50 3.77 -18.57
CA VAL A 438 -10.13 4.04 -18.11
C VAL A 438 -9.18 3.97 -19.31
N SER A 439 -8.31 4.96 -19.49
CA SER A 439 -7.39 5.03 -20.63
C SER A 439 -6.29 6.07 -20.40
N ALA A 440 -5.04 5.74 -20.76
CA ALA A 440 -3.89 6.65 -20.72
C ALA A 440 -3.71 7.37 -19.35
N ASN A 441 -3.80 6.61 -18.26
CA ASN A 441 -3.74 7.07 -16.86
C ASN A 441 -4.83 8.09 -16.46
N ARG A 442 -5.88 8.23 -17.28
CA ARG A 442 -7.12 8.92 -16.92
C ARG A 442 -8.29 7.95 -16.79
N CYS A 443 -9.29 8.37 -16.04
CA CYS A 443 -10.54 7.66 -15.81
C CYS A 443 -11.72 8.63 -15.87
N MET A 444 -12.82 8.12 -16.42
CA MET A 444 -14.12 8.79 -16.43
C MET A 444 -15.02 8.11 -15.41
N MET A 445 -15.61 8.91 -14.53
CA MET A 445 -16.71 8.51 -13.65
C MET A 445 -17.97 9.25 -14.10
N GLU A 446 -19.11 8.57 -14.08
CA GLU A 446 -20.42 9.22 -14.13
C GLU A 446 -21.17 8.94 -12.82
N SER A 447 -22.14 9.80 -12.49
CA SER A 447 -22.99 9.61 -11.34
C SER A 447 -24.41 10.11 -11.59
N LYS A 448 -25.39 9.48 -10.94
CA LYS A 448 -26.80 9.87 -10.98
C LYS A 448 -27.32 10.01 -9.56
N ILE A 449 -27.91 11.17 -9.27
CA ILE A 449 -28.50 11.50 -7.98
C ILE A 449 -30.00 11.21 -8.04
N TRP A 450 -30.47 10.36 -7.13
CA TRP A 450 -31.86 9.97 -7.02
C TRP A 450 -32.45 10.44 -5.68
N SER A 451 -33.60 11.12 -5.73
CA SER A 451 -34.41 11.44 -4.54
C SER A 451 -34.94 10.14 -3.89
N PRO A 452 -35.38 10.16 -2.62
CA PRO A 452 -35.93 8.98 -1.95
C PRO A 452 -37.11 8.33 -2.70
N GLU A 453 -37.92 9.14 -3.38
CA GLU A 453 -39.09 8.75 -4.19
C GLU A 453 -38.68 8.15 -5.56
N GLY A 454 -37.42 8.32 -5.94
CA GLY A 454 -36.85 7.84 -7.20
C GLY A 454 -36.91 8.84 -8.36
N LYS A 455 -36.99 10.16 -8.09
CA LYS A 455 -36.77 11.18 -9.11
C LYS A 455 -35.27 11.34 -9.39
N HIS A 456 -34.89 11.43 -10.66
CA HIS A 456 -33.51 11.64 -11.11
C HIS A 456 -33.18 13.14 -11.10
N VAL A 457 -32.71 13.62 -9.94
CA VAL A 457 -32.55 15.05 -9.65
C VAL A 457 -31.32 15.65 -10.35
N ALA A 458 -30.21 14.92 -10.39
CA ALA A 458 -28.97 15.41 -11.01
C ALA A 458 -28.12 14.30 -11.64
N SER A 459 -27.21 14.70 -12.54
CA SER A 459 -26.13 13.82 -13.03
C SER A 459 -24.79 14.53 -12.98
N ALA A 460 -23.72 13.77 -12.73
CA ALA A 460 -22.37 14.26 -12.64
C ALA A 460 -21.41 13.46 -13.54
N TYR A 461 -20.35 14.11 -14.04
CA TYR A 461 -19.34 13.52 -14.93
C TYR A 461 -17.95 14.06 -14.57
N GLN A 462 -17.06 13.17 -14.12
CA GLN A 462 -15.72 13.52 -13.68
C GLN A 462 -14.65 12.89 -14.59
N ASP A 463 -13.69 13.70 -15.03
CA ASP A 463 -12.41 13.21 -15.58
C ASP A 463 -11.35 13.33 -14.49
N GLY A 464 -10.67 12.22 -14.21
CA GLY A 464 -9.65 12.11 -13.17
C GLY A 464 -8.39 11.45 -13.71
N MET A 465 -7.26 11.70 -13.05
CA MET A 465 -6.04 10.92 -13.21
C MET A 465 -6.05 9.78 -12.18
N LEU A 466 -5.72 8.56 -12.61
CA LEU A 466 -5.59 7.38 -11.77
C LEU A 466 -4.36 6.57 -12.23
N VAL A 467 -3.40 6.34 -11.33
CA VAL A 467 -2.09 5.78 -11.67
C VAL A 467 -1.62 4.75 -10.63
N PRO A 468 -1.34 3.49 -11.02
CA PRO A 468 -0.63 2.54 -10.18
C PRO A 468 0.86 2.92 -10.05
N ALA A 469 1.52 2.43 -9.00
CA ALA A 469 2.97 2.62 -8.83
C ALA A 469 3.77 1.94 -9.96
N LYS A 470 4.85 2.63 -10.40
CA LYS A 470 5.68 2.19 -11.54
C LYS A 470 6.42 0.88 -11.29
N GLU A 471 6.81 0.65 -10.04
CA GLU A 471 7.04 -0.69 -9.52
C GLU A 471 5.75 -1.05 -8.77
N PRO A 472 5.10 -2.19 -9.06
CA PRO A 472 3.96 -2.60 -8.26
C PRO A 472 4.44 -2.77 -6.83
N MET A 473 3.73 -2.17 -5.87
CA MET A 473 3.88 -2.62 -4.50
C MET A 473 3.47 -4.09 -4.50
N GLU A 474 4.42 -5.00 -4.24
CA GLU A 474 4.14 -6.42 -4.02
C GLU A 474 3.42 -6.59 -2.67
N VAL A 475 2.18 -6.11 -2.60
CA VAL A 475 1.14 -6.96 -2.03
C VAL A 475 1.00 -8.13 -2.99
N LYS A 476 1.91 -9.10 -2.77
CA LYS A 476 1.54 -10.48 -2.98
C LYS A 476 0.28 -10.69 -2.16
N GLU A 477 -0.85 -10.89 -2.84
CA GLU A 477 -1.76 -11.93 -2.38
C GLU A 477 -0.89 -13.12 -1.95
N SER A 478 -1.11 -13.66 -0.76
CA SER A 478 -0.49 -14.92 -0.39
C SER A 478 -1.16 -16.06 -1.15
N LYS A 479 -0.89 -16.12 -2.45
CA LYS A 479 -0.36 -17.34 -3.07
C LYS A 479 0.55 -17.99 -2.04
N LEU A 480 0.04 -19.03 -1.37
CA LEU A 480 0.81 -19.80 -0.40
C LEU A 480 2.13 -20.18 -1.08
N TYR A 481 3.20 -20.23 -0.29
CA TYR A 481 4.52 -20.62 -0.78
C TYR A 481 4.49 -21.99 -1.49
N ASP A 482 3.53 -22.85 -1.13
CA ASP A 482 3.16 -24.07 -1.87
C ASP A 482 2.98 -23.85 -3.39
N SER A 483 2.40 -22.73 -3.82
CA SER A 483 2.16 -22.42 -5.24
C SER A 483 3.38 -21.84 -5.99
N VAL A 484 4.51 -21.63 -5.31
CA VAL A 484 5.80 -21.32 -5.97
C VAL A 484 6.35 -22.55 -6.68
N TYR A 485 6.02 -23.74 -6.17
CA TYR A 485 6.48 -25.03 -6.67
C TYR A 485 5.30 -25.85 -7.21
N SER A 486 5.49 -26.58 -8.31
CA SER A 486 4.54 -27.61 -8.73
C SER A 486 5.28 -28.88 -9.09
N LEU A 487 4.65 -30.01 -8.80
CA LEU A 487 5.16 -31.34 -9.09
C LEU A 487 4.44 -31.94 -10.31
N ASP A 488 4.93 -33.08 -10.78
CA ASP A 488 4.20 -34.00 -11.63
C ASP A 488 3.04 -34.70 -10.89
N GLU A 489 2.16 -35.39 -11.61
CA GLU A 489 1.00 -36.07 -11.02
C GLU A 489 1.39 -37.18 -10.03
N ALA A 490 2.59 -37.75 -10.16
CA ALA A 490 3.16 -38.72 -9.23
C ALA A 490 3.78 -38.08 -7.97
N GLY A 491 4.05 -36.76 -7.97
CA GLY A 491 4.75 -36.08 -6.87
C GLY A 491 6.26 -36.35 -6.82
N SER A 492 6.83 -36.97 -7.85
CA SER A 492 8.23 -37.38 -7.96
C SER A 492 9.18 -36.28 -8.45
N VAL A 493 8.71 -35.35 -9.30
CA VAL A 493 9.57 -34.41 -10.04
C VAL A 493 8.96 -33.02 -10.10
N TYR A 494 9.78 -31.97 -9.93
CA TYR A 494 9.33 -30.58 -10.08
C TYR A 494 9.01 -30.25 -11.55
N LYS A 495 7.78 -29.79 -11.83
CA LYS A 495 7.33 -29.22 -13.12
C LYS A 495 7.62 -27.71 -13.21
N ALA A 496 7.42 -26.98 -12.11
CA ALA A 496 7.75 -25.56 -11.98
C ALA A 496 8.33 -25.25 -10.59
N PRO A 497 9.13 -24.17 -10.43
CA PRO A 497 9.52 -23.17 -11.42
C PRO A 497 10.55 -23.70 -12.42
N ASN A 498 10.77 -22.99 -13.53
CA ASN A 498 11.62 -23.47 -14.63
C ASN A 498 13.06 -23.80 -14.20
N HIS A 499 13.62 -23.09 -13.21
CA HIS A 499 14.95 -23.35 -12.67
C HIS A 499 15.07 -24.64 -11.85
N LEU A 500 13.95 -25.28 -11.46
CA LEU A 500 13.91 -26.63 -10.88
C LEU A 500 13.26 -27.68 -11.80
N ARG A 501 12.84 -27.34 -13.03
CA ARG A 501 12.12 -28.30 -13.88
C ARG A 501 12.95 -29.56 -14.12
N GLY A 502 12.38 -30.72 -13.82
CA GLY A 502 13.03 -32.02 -13.95
C GLY A 502 13.88 -32.46 -12.75
N VAL A 503 14.00 -31.66 -11.69
CA VAL A 503 14.66 -32.06 -10.43
C VAL A 503 13.79 -33.08 -9.69
N PRO A 504 14.32 -34.22 -9.22
CA PRO A 504 13.56 -35.16 -8.39
C PRO A 504 13.35 -34.61 -6.97
N VAL A 505 12.23 -34.98 -6.36
CA VAL A 505 11.90 -34.68 -4.95
C VAL A 505 12.71 -35.56 -4.00
N GLU A 506 12.85 -36.84 -4.32
CA GLU A 506 13.71 -37.76 -3.57
C GLU A 506 15.19 -37.42 -3.71
N LYS A 507 15.99 -37.79 -2.70
CA LYS A 507 17.42 -37.50 -2.66
C LYS A 507 18.15 -38.20 -3.81
N VAL A 508 18.90 -37.44 -4.59
CA VAL A 508 19.74 -38.01 -5.65
C VAL A 508 20.88 -38.84 -5.06
N THR A 509 20.98 -40.10 -5.50
CA THR A 509 22.09 -41.05 -5.31
C THR A 509 22.82 -41.30 -6.63
N GLU A 510 23.93 -42.03 -6.62
CA GLU A 510 24.66 -42.38 -7.86
C GLU A 510 23.90 -43.36 -8.76
N ASP A 511 23.04 -44.22 -8.18
CA ASP A 511 22.14 -45.12 -8.91
C ASP A 511 20.89 -44.41 -9.49
N SER A 512 20.66 -43.15 -9.13
CA SER A 512 19.47 -42.41 -9.55
C SER A 512 19.52 -42.06 -11.04
N LEU A 513 18.41 -42.23 -11.77
CA LEU A 513 18.28 -41.86 -13.20
C LEU A 513 18.60 -40.37 -13.50
N TYR A 514 18.57 -39.50 -12.49
CA TYR A 514 18.92 -38.08 -12.60
C TYR A 514 20.44 -37.82 -12.50
N TRP A 515 21.24 -38.77 -12.00
CA TRP A 515 22.70 -38.65 -11.81
C TRP A 515 23.45 -38.39 -13.13
N GLU A 516 24.72 -37.99 -13.03
CA GLU A 516 25.68 -37.96 -14.13
C GLU A 516 27.02 -38.49 -13.65
N LYS A 517 27.63 -39.39 -14.43
CA LYS A 517 28.93 -40.00 -14.09
C LYS A 517 30.11 -39.00 -14.08
N SER A 518 29.88 -37.75 -14.45
CA SER A 518 30.86 -36.66 -14.37
C SER A 518 30.75 -35.81 -13.11
N TRP A 519 29.73 -36.01 -12.26
CA TRP A 519 29.54 -35.21 -11.04
C TRP A 519 30.47 -35.66 -9.91
N ASP A 520 30.99 -34.69 -9.16
CA ASP A 520 31.75 -34.93 -7.92
C ASP A 520 30.85 -35.71 -6.93
N SER A 521 31.30 -36.85 -6.39
CA SER A 521 30.50 -37.66 -5.45
C SER A 521 30.32 -36.97 -4.09
N LEU A 522 29.11 -37.08 -3.52
CA LEU A 522 28.82 -36.62 -2.16
C LEU A 522 29.24 -37.66 -1.12
N ASP A 523 29.08 -38.95 -1.41
CA ASP A 523 29.28 -40.01 -0.42
C ASP A 523 30.78 -40.33 -0.25
N ASP A 524 31.60 -40.26 -1.32
CA ASP A 524 33.06 -40.24 -1.19
C ASP A 524 33.54 -39.08 -0.31
N PHE A 525 32.96 -37.89 -0.49
CA PHE A 525 33.30 -36.70 0.30
C PHE A 525 32.94 -36.86 1.78
N ILE A 526 31.87 -37.61 2.08
CA ILE A 526 31.46 -37.93 3.45
C ILE A 526 32.36 -39.01 4.05
N ALA A 527 32.73 -40.05 3.28
CA ALA A 527 33.65 -41.11 3.72
C ALA A 527 35.03 -40.53 4.12
N TYR A 528 35.52 -39.53 3.38
CA TYR A 528 36.76 -38.82 3.70
C TYR A 528 36.73 -38.05 5.05
N GLU A 529 35.58 -37.93 5.75
CA GLU A 529 35.53 -37.35 7.10
C GLU A 529 36.45 -38.10 8.09
N GLU A 530 36.66 -39.40 7.92
CA GLU A 530 37.52 -40.19 8.84
C GLU A 530 39.02 -39.91 8.63
N GLU A 531 39.48 -39.79 7.38
CA GLU A 531 40.87 -39.42 7.09
C GLU A 531 41.17 -37.98 7.56
N GLU A 532 40.25 -37.04 7.30
CA GLU A 532 40.40 -35.66 7.76
C GLU A 532 40.38 -35.55 9.30
N ARG A 533 39.64 -36.44 9.99
CA ARG A 533 39.65 -36.57 11.46
C ARG A 533 41.02 -37.04 11.97
N PHE A 534 41.59 -38.08 11.35
CA PHE A 534 42.94 -38.57 11.66
C PHE A 534 44.01 -37.51 11.40
N LEU A 535 43.95 -36.81 10.26
CA LEU A 535 44.87 -35.72 9.93
C LEU A 535 44.78 -34.57 10.93
N LYS A 536 43.57 -34.17 11.35
CA LYS A 536 43.34 -33.20 12.43
C LYS A 536 44.02 -33.62 13.73
N GLU A 537 43.86 -34.87 14.15
CA GLU A 537 44.40 -35.37 15.43
C GLU A 537 45.92 -35.52 15.38
N LYS A 538 46.47 -36.07 14.30
CA LYS A 538 47.91 -36.12 14.00
C LYS A 538 48.56 -34.74 14.05
N TYR A 539 48.02 -33.76 13.32
CA TYR A 539 48.61 -32.41 13.32
C TYR A 539 48.34 -31.63 14.60
N GLN A 540 47.27 -31.90 15.35
CA GLN A 540 47.06 -31.33 16.67
C GLN A 540 48.09 -31.85 17.68
N ALA A 541 48.36 -33.15 17.70
CA ALA A 541 49.41 -33.74 18.55
C ALA A 541 50.80 -33.18 18.19
N MET A 542 51.13 -33.06 16.91
CA MET A 542 52.37 -32.41 16.45
C MET A 542 52.45 -30.94 16.88
N LYS A 543 51.34 -30.20 16.84
CA LYS A 543 51.28 -28.78 17.26
C LYS A 543 51.50 -28.61 18.77
N ASP A 544 51.06 -29.57 19.57
CA ASP A 544 51.21 -29.53 21.02
C ASP A 544 52.62 -30.00 21.46
N ALA A 545 53.28 -30.83 20.66
CA ALA A 545 54.71 -31.17 20.81
C ALA A 545 55.65 -30.04 20.33
N GLU A 546 55.33 -29.38 19.20
CA GLU A 546 56.11 -28.28 18.61
C GLU A 546 55.32 -26.94 18.55
N PRO A 547 54.98 -26.31 19.70
CA PRO A 547 54.11 -25.12 19.74
C PRO A 547 54.68 -23.88 19.03
N ASN A 548 55.99 -23.85 18.77
CA ASN A 548 56.67 -22.77 18.05
C ASN A 548 56.73 -23.01 16.53
N ASN A 549 56.46 -24.23 16.04
CA ASN A 549 56.53 -24.55 14.62
C ASN A 549 55.32 -23.95 13.88
N THR A 550 55.61 -22.92 13.07
CA THR A 550 54.58 -22.11 12.41
C THR A 550 53.82 -22.89 11.34
N ASP A 551 54.45 -23.84 10.66
CA ASP A 551 53.81 -24.59 9.57
C ASP A 551 53.01 -25.79 10.07
N ILE A 552 53.47 -26.46 11.14
CA ILE A 552 52.63 -27.42 11.88
C ILE A 552 51.37 -26.72 12.43
N ARG A 553 51.51 -25.50 12.98
CA ARG A 553 50.37 -24.68 13.41
C ARG A 553 49.40 -24.33 12.28
N LYS A 554 49.90 -23.99 11.07
CA LYS A 554 49.04 -23.76 9.89
C LYS A 554 48.29 -25.03 9.50
N LYS A 555 48.96 -26.19 9.42
CA LYS A 555 48.34 -27.47 9.07
C LYS A 555 47.31 -27.91 10.10
N ALA A 556 47.64 -27.87 11.40
CA ALA A 556 46.71 -28.19 12.48
C ALA A 556 45.44 -27.33 12.43
N LYS A 557 45.56 -26.02 12.17
CA LYS A 557 44.41 -25.16 11.94
C LYS A 557 43.65 -25.55 10.67
N SER A 558 44.32 -25.81 9.55
CA SER A 558 43.68 -26.19 8.29
C SER A 558 42.81 -27.44 8.44
N HIS A 559 43.31 -28.48 9.12
CA HIS A 559 42.57 -29.71 9.36
C HIS A 559 41.45 -29.53 10.41
N GLN A 560 41.64 -28.67 11.41
CA GLN A 560 40.57 -28.27 12.34
C GLN A 560 39.43 -27.51 11.63
N ASP A 561 39.76 -26.58 10.74
CA ASP A 561 38.81 -25.82 9.95
C ASP A 561 38.09 -26.74 8.94
N ASN A 562 38.81 -27.61 8.21
CA ASN A 562 38.25 -28.63 7.31
C ASN A 562 37.27 -29.59 8.03
N MET A 563 37.67 -30.19 9.15
CA MET A 563 36.81 -31.06 9.97
C MET A 563 35.49 -30.34 10.33
N SER A 564 35.57 -29.05 10.65
CA SER A 564 34.39 -28.21 10.94
C SER A 564 33.48 -28.02 9.70
N LYS A 565 34.04 -28.07 8.49
CA LYS A 565 33.28 -28.09 7.22
C LYS A 565 32.61 -29.45 6.99
N HIS A 566 33.33 -30.56 7.13
CA HIS A 566 32.74 -31.91 6.95
C HIS A 566 31.53 -32.11 7.87
N VAL A 567 31.65 -31.75 9.16
CA VAL A 567 30.53 -31.83 10.12
C VAL A 567 29.32 -31.00 9.66
N LYS A 568 29.50 -29.74 9.26
CA LYS A 568 28.40 -28.87 8.81
C LYS A 568 27.82 -29.29 7.45
N ILE A 569 28.62 -29.90 6.57
CA ILE A 569 28.14 -30.48 5.31
C ILE A 569 27.28 -31.72 5.60
N ARG A 570 27.77 -32.66 6.42
CA ARG A 570 27.03 -33.87 6.81
C ARG A 570 25.75 -33.56 7.59
N GLU A 571 25.72 -32.50 8.39
CA GLU A 571 24.52 -32.00 9.07
C GLU A 571 23.38 -31.61 8.10
N ILE A 572 23.71 -31.15 6.89
CA ILE A 572 22.74 -30.61 5.92
C ILE A 572 22.53 -31.52 4.70
N PHE A 573 23.53 -32.32 4.31
CA PHE A 573 23.53 -33.16 3.11
C PHE A 573 23.82 -34.65 3.40
N GLY A 574 24.12 -35.03 4.65
CA GLY A 574 24.48 -36.39 5.02
C GLY A 574 23.36 -37.44 4.86
N PRO A 575 23.61 -38.71 5.20
CA PRO A 575 22.68 -39.81 4.93
C PRO A 575 21.26 -39.62 5.48
N HIS A 576 21.12 -38.97 6.64
CA HIS A 576 19.82 -38.69 7.28
C HIS A 576 19.14 -37.38 6.79
N SER A 577 19.71 -36.70 5.80
CA SER A 577 19.12 -35.52 5.16
C SER A 577 18.55 -35.89 3.77
N PRO A 578 17.32 -35.46 3.42
CA PRO A 578 16.75 -35.67 2.09
C PRO A 578 17.38 -34.77 1.01
N TYR A 579 18.32 -33.89 1.35
CA TYR A 579 18.89 -32.91 0.43
C TYR A 579 20.21 -33.40 -0.17
N HIS A 580 20.33 -33.36 -1.50
CA HIS A 580 21.58 -33.50 -2.25
C HIS A 580 21.98 -32.16 -2.92
N PRO A 581 23.27 -31.74 -2.95
CA PRO A 581 23.67 -30.46 -3.54
C PRO A 581 23.21 -30.25 -5.00
N ASN A 582 23.18 -31.31 -5.81
CA ASN A 582 22.72 -31.26 -7.20
C ASN A 582 21.18 -31.12 -7.37
N GLN A 583 20.41 -31.01 -6.29
CA GLN A 583 18.97 -30.67 -6.33
C GLN A 583 18.70 -29.15 -6.14
N LEU A 584 19.74 -28.32 -6.01
CA LEU A 584 19.60 -26.86 -5.90
C LEU A 584 19.07 -26.19 -7.18
N VAL A 585 19.35 -26.77 -8.35
CA VAL A 585 18.90 -26.30 -9.68
C VAL A 585 18.73 -27.48 -10.64
N ALA A 586 17.97 -27.28 -11.72
CA ALA A 586 17.77 -28.26 -12.78
C ALA A 586 19.07 -28.62 -13.55
N LYS A 587 19.13 -29.87 -14.02
CA LYS A 587 20.25 -30.53 -14.72
C LYS A 587 20.82 -29.74 -15.91
N GLN A 588 19.99 -28.94 -16.56
CA GLN A 588 20.40 -28.02 -17.64
C GLN A 588 21.32 -26.88 -17.18
N HIS A 589 21.26 -26.49 -15.90
CA HIS A 589 22.10 -25.43 -15.30
C HIS A 589 23.28 -25.99 -14.49
N LEU A 590 23.27 -27.27 -14.10
CA LEU A 590 24.36 -27.91 -13.35
C LEU A 590 25.64 -28.02 -14.20
N PRO A 591 26.82 -27.60 -13.69
CA PRO A 591 28.10 -27.67 -14.39
C PRO A 591 28.58 -29.13 -14.51
N PRO A 592 29.61 -29.41 -15.35
CA PRO A 592 30.07 -30.79 -15.62
C PRO A 592 30.40 -31.62 -14.37
N GLY A 593 30.99 -31.00 -13.33
CA GLY A 593 31.29 -31.64 -12.04
C GLY A 593 30.22 -31.50 -10.96
N GLY A 594 29.03 -30.98 -11.26
CA GLY A 594 27.98 -30.75 -10.27
C GLY A 594 28.34 -29.70 -9.20
N LEU A 595 27.77 -29.82 -8.01
CA LEU A 595 27.87 -28.84 -6.91
C LEU A 595 28.50 -29.41 -5.62
N CYS A 596 28.92 -30.67 -5.62
CA CYS A 596 29.47 -31.39 -4.45
C CYS A 596 30.91 -30.98 -4.07
N GLN A 597 31.24 -29.70 -4.20
CA GLN A 597 32.59 -29.16 -3.93
C GLN A 597 32.67 -28.61 -2.51
N LYS A 598 33.64 -29.06 -1.70
CA LYS A 598 33.75 -28.77 -0.26
C LYS A 598 33.41 -27.34 0.14
N GLU A 599 34.03 -26.34 -0.48
CA GLU A 599 33.83 -24.93 -0.12
C GLU A 599 32.44 -24.40 -0.51
N LEU A 600 31.86 -24.91 -1.60
CA LEU A 600 30.51 -24.56 -2.05
C LEU A 600 29.46 -25.23 -1.16
N MET A 601 29.59 -26.53 -0.90
CA MET A 601 28.73 -27.28 0.01
C MET A 601 28.75 -26.68 1.42
N TYR A 602 29.93 -26.37 1.96
CA TYR A 602 30.06 -25.73 3.27
C TYR A 602 29.36 -24.36 3.29
N ARG A 603 29.56 -23.53 2.26
CA ARG A 603 28.93 -22.21 2.19
C ARG A 603 27.40 -22.33 2.14
N VAL A 604 26.86 -23.24 1.35
CA VAL A 604 25.40 -23.50 1.26
C VAL A 604 24.86 -24.11 2.56
N ALA A 605 25.55 -25.07 3.17
CA ALA A 605 25.15 -25.69 4.43
C ALA A 605 25.09 -24.67 5.58
N CYS A 606 26.05 -23.74 5.64
CA CYS A 606 25.97 -22.60 6.56
C CYS A 606 24.74 -21.72 6.30
N LYS A 607 24.26 -21.60 5.05
CA LYS A 607 23.08 -20.77 4.72
C LYS A 607 21.76 -21.47 4.99
N ILE A 608 21.65 -22.76 4.74
CA ILE A 608 20.50 -23.54 5.19
C ILE A 608 20.44 -23.56 6.73
N SER A 609 21.59 -23.66 7.41
CA SER A 609 21.66 -23.56 8.87
C SER A 609 21.34 -22.15 9.41
N ASP A 610 21.75 -21.07 8.73
CA ASP A 610 21.32 -19.70 9.08
C ASP A 610 19.80 -19.54 8.83
N LEU A 611 19.24 -20.11 7.77
CA LEU A 611 17.81 -20.00 7.42
C LEU A 611 16.89 -20.85 8.31
N LYS A 612 17.31 -22.06 8.71
CA LYS A 612 16.54 -22.92 9.64
C LYS A 612 16.22 -22.18 10.95
N VAL A 613 17.17 -21.41 11.48
CA VAL A 613 16.94 -20.55 12.65
C VAL A 613 15.83 -19.50 12.43
N LEU A 614 15.52 -19.11 11.19
CA LEU A 614 14.37 -18.26 10.89
C LEU A 614 13.06 -19.06 10.80
N ASN A 615 13.09 -20.32 10.36
CA ASN A 615 11.94 -21.23 10.44
C ASN A 615 11.60 -21.56 11.91
N ASP A 616 12.62 -21.92 12.71
CA ASP A 616 12.51 -22.23 14.14
C ASP A 616 12.01 -21.05 15.00
N GLN A 617 11.96 -19.84 14.44
CA GLN A 617 11.46 -18.62 15.08
C GLN A 617 10.18 -18.08 14.42
N GLY A 618 9.60 -18.80 13.45
CA GLY A 618 8.39 -18.39 12.74
C GLY A 618 8.55 -17.20 11.78
N ILE A 619 9.78 -16.70 11.60
CA ILE A 619 10.12 -15.53 10.77
C ILE A 619 10.12 -15.89 9.28
N LEU A 620 10.52 -17.12 8.96
CA LEU A 620 10.54 -17.66 7.61
C LEU A 620 9.51 -18.79 7.52
N VAL A 621 8.43 -18.56 6.75
CA VAL A 621 7.31 -19.52 6.64
C VAL A 621 7.58 -20.63 5.61
N MET A 622 8.34 -20.33 4.55
CA MET A 622 8.82 -21.30 3.55
C MET A 622 10.04 -22.05 4.10
N ASP A 623 10.16 -23.38 3.89
CA ASP A 623 11.32 -24.15 4.36
C ASP A 623 12.65 -23.56 3.87
N ALA A 624 13.70 -23.61 4.71
CA ALA A 624 15.04 -23.11 4.39
C ALA A 624 15.61 -23.60 3.05
N TRP A 625 15.34 -24.84 2.65
CA TRP A 625 15.76 -25.44 1.38
C TRP A 625 14.97 -24.89 0.20
N ASP A 626 13.65 -24.77 0.35
CA ASP A 626 12.78 -24.19 -0.68
C ASP A 626 13.04 -22.69 -0.86
N PHE A 627 13.34 -21.98 0.22
CA PHE A 627 13.69 -20.56 0.17
C PHE A 627 15.03 -20.33 -0.52
N ILE A 628 16.09 -21.08 -0.18
CA ILE A 628 17.39 -20.90 -0.84
C ILE A 628 17.32 -21.28 -2.33
N ARG A 629 16.57 -22.32 -2.70
CA ARG A 629 16.33 -22.69 -4.11
C ARG A 629 15.58 -21.59 -4.86
N TRP A 630 14.52 -21.02 -4.28
CA TRP A 630 13.77 -19.90 -4.87
C TRP A 630 14.65 -18.67 -5.11
N ARG A 631 15.51 -18.30 -4.15
CA ARG A 631 16.41 -17.14 -4.31
C ARG A 631 17.55 -17.40 -5.30
N ILE A 632 18.10 -18.62 -5.34
CA ILE A 632 19.03 -19.04 -6.41
C ILE A 632 18.36 -18.91 -7.77
N GLY A 633 17.12 -19.41 -7.89
CA GLY A 633 16.33 -19.38 -9.10
C GLY A 633 16.02 -17.97 -9.61
N ARG A 634 15.61 -17.05 -8.73
CA ARG A 634 15.41 -15.63 -9.08
C ARG A 634 16.69 -14.99 -9.65
N LYS A 635 17.86 -15.24 -9.02
CA LYS A 635 19.15 -14.77 -9.54
C LYS A 635 19.64 -15.50 -10.79
N LEU A 636 19.09 -16.67 -11.09
CA LEU A 636 19.33 -17.41 -12.32
C LEU A 636 18.46 -16.86 -13.47
N GLU A 637 17.20 -16.50 -13.19
CA GLU A 637 16.28 -15.85 -14.12
C GLU A 637 16.78 -14.46 -14.55
N GLU A 638 17.34 -13.66 -13.62
CA GLU A 638 18.03 -12.39 -13.90
C GLU A 638 19.26 -12.49 -14.84
N ARG A 639 19.60 -13.69 -15.32
CA ARG A 639 20.80 -13.99 -16.12
C ARG A 639 20.52 -14.79 -17.40
N LEU A 640 19.26 -15.12 -17.67
CA LEU A 640 18.88 -16.01 -18.76
C LEU A 640 17.83 -15.32 -19.63
N ASP A 641 18.29 -14.36 -20.43
CA ASP A 641 17.45 -13.45 -21.24
C ASP A 641 16.63 -14.18 -22.33
N LEU A 642 17.01 -15.42 -22.68
CA LEU A 642 16.33 -16.22 -23.71
C LEU A 642 15.96 -17.63 -23.19
N PRO A 643 14.77 -18.17 -23.55
CA PRO A 643 14.40 -19.54 -23.27
C PRO A 643 15.44 -20.55 -23.76
N GLY A 644 15.79 -21.51 -22.90
CA GLY A 644 16.78 -22.57 -23.22
C GLY A 644 18.23 -22.22 -22.91
N GLN A 645 18.55 -21.00 -22.47
CA GLN A 645 19.91 -20.68 -22.00
C GLN A 645 20.28 -21.46 -20.73
N SER A 646 21.57 -21.80 -20.58
CA SER A 646 22.10 -22.61 -19.49
C SER A 646 22.85 -21.78 -18.44
N GLY A 647 22.66 -22.13 -17.16
CA GLY A 647 23.38 -21.52 -16.03
C GLY A 647 24.81 -22.07 -15.81
N ARG A 648 25.23 -23.07 -16.61
CA ARG A 648 26.39 -23.95 -16.36
C ARG A 648 27.69 -23.22 -16.02
N HIS A 649 27.94 -22.09 -16.69
CA HIS A 649 29.21 -21.38 -16.57
C HIS A 649 29.28 -20.44 -15.36
N PHE A 650 28.15 -20.07 -14.74
CA PHE A 650 28.10 -19.09 -13.66
C PHE A 650 27.37 -19.53 -12.39
N VAL A 651 26.61 -20.64 -12.41
CA VAL A 651 25.78 -21.05 -11.25
C VAL A 651 26.62 -21.29 -9.98
N ARG A 652 27.86 -21.82 -10.09
CA ARG A 652 28.78 -21.94 -8.94
C ARG A 652 29.13 -20.57 -8.35
N THR A 653 29.41 -19.57 -9.19
CA THR A 653 29.70 -18.19 -8.77
C THR A 653 28.48 -17.50 -8.16
N LEU A 654 27.29 -17.75 -8.71
CA LEU A 654 26.01 -17.26 -8.21
C LEU A 654 25.70 -17.81 -6.82
N ILE A 655 25.69 -19.14 -6.66
CA ILE A 655 25.45 -19.80 -5.36
C ILE A 655 26.48 -19.36 -4.32
N TYR A 656 27.73 -19.15 -4.74
CA TYR A 656 28.76 -18.61 -3.86
C TYR A 656 28.46 -17.17 -3.43
N LYS A 657 28.21 -16.24 -4.37
CA LYS A 657 28.03 -14.81 -4.07
C LYS A 657 26.64 -14.41 -3.56
N LEU A 658 25.67 -15.32 -3.57
CA LEU A 658 24.27 -15.07 -3.22
C LEU A 658 24.05 -14.27 -1.93
N CYS A 659 24.89 -14.46 -0.91
CA CYS A 659 24.80 -13.75 0.38
C CYS A 659 25.94 -12.75 0.63
N ASP A 660 26.68 -12.32 -0.39
CA ASP A 660 27.68 -11.26 -0.27
C ASP A 660 27.04 -9.87 -0.24
N GLU A 661 27.86 -8.86 0.06
CA GLU A 661 27.41 -7.46 0.19
C GLU A 661 27.48 -6.76 -1.17
N THR A 662 26.36 -6.26 -1.68
CA THR A 662 26.30 -5.48 -2.92
C THR A 662 27.17 -4.22 -2.79
N LYS A 663 28.05 -3.98 -3.77
CA LYS A 663 28.98 -2.83 -3.78
C LYS A 663 28.79 -1.99 -5.02
N LEU A 664 29.34 -0.77 -5.02
CA LEU A 664 29.47 0.01 -6.25
C LEU A 664 30.35 -0.78 -7.23
N GLY A 665 29.83 -1.06 -8.43
CA GLY A 665 30.48 -2.00 -9.37
C GLY A 665 30.33 -3.48 -9.02
N SER A 666 29.27 -3.87 -8.30
CA SER A 666 28.99 -5.27 -7.95
C SER A 666 28.89 -6.18 -9.19
N THR A 667 29.24 -7.47 -9.03
CA THR A 667 29.09 -8.44 -10.13
C THR A 667 27.65 -8.82 -10.44
N GLY A 668 26.69 -8.45 -9.59
CA GLY A 668 25.25 -8.68 -9.79
C GLY A 668 24.82 -10.11 -9.45
N TYR A 669 25.61 -10.86 -8.69
CA TYR A 669 25.27 -12.21 -8.22
C TYR A 669 24.78 -12.21 -6.77
N GLU A 670 24.71 -11.02 -6.18
CA GLU A 670 24.46 -10.79 -4.77
C GLU A 670 22.95 -10.55 -4.56
N ASP A 671 22.29 -11.29 -3.66
CA ASP A 671 20.85 -11.17 -3.40
C ASP A 671 20.61 -10.46 -2.06
N SER A 672 19.97 -9.29 -2.11
CA SER A 672 19.72 -8.44 -0.94
C SER A 672 18.81 -9.10 0.10
N VAL A 673 17.84 -9.91 -0.34
CA VAL A 673 16.92 -10.64 0.55
C VAL A 673 17.66 -11.76 1.28
N MET A 674 18.46 -12.56 0.58
CA MET A 674 19.34 -13.57 1.20
C MET A 674 20.39 -12.96 2.11
N ARG A 675 20.98 -11.81 1.75
CA ARG A 675 21.89 -11.06 2.62
C ARG A 675 21.18 -10.65 3.91
N GLN A 676 19.97 -10.10 3.80
CA GLN A 676 19.21 -9.64 4.96
C GLN A 676 18.73 -10.80 5.85
N ALA A 677 18.25 -11.91 5.28
CA ALA A 677 17.89 -13.11 6.04
C ALA A 677 19.06 -13.64 6.89
N VAL A 678 20.27 -13.70 6.30
CA VAL A 678 21.50 -14.05 7.02
C VAL A 678 21.83 -13.05 8.14
N LEU A 679 21.64 -11.75 7.92
CA LEU A 679 21.89 -10.73 8.94
C LEU A 679 20.88 -10.81 10.09
N VAL A 680 19.60 -11.09 9.82
CA VAL A 680 18.56 -11.31 10.84
C VAL A 680 18.89 -12.56 11.66
N SER A 681 19.19 -13.69 11.00
CA SER A 681 19.60 -14.92 11.71
C SER A 681 20.85 -14.72 12.57
N ALA A 682 21.81 -13.93 12.09
CA ALA A 682 22.98 -13.54 12.86
C ALA A 682 22.67 -12.63 14.06
N GLN A 683 21.54 -11.91 14.07
CA GLN A 683 21.07 -11.16 15.25
C GLN A 683 20.51 -12.12 16.32
N TYR A 684 19.59 -13.02 15.96
CA TYR A 684 19.03 -14.03 16.88
C TYR A 684 20.13 -14.90 17.49
N GLN A 685 21.10 -15.35 16.69
CA GLN A 685 22.24 -16.13 17.17
C GLN A 685 23.31 -15.30 17.90
N ASN A 686 23.11 -13.99 18.10
CA ASN A 686 24.07 -13.05 18.70
C ASN A 686 25.45 -13.00 17.98
N ARG A 687 25.50 -13.39 16.69
CA ARG A 687 26.70 -13.43 15.83
C ARG A 687 26.90 -12.19 14.97
N ILE A 688 25.99 -11.21 14.98
CA ILE A 688 25.95 -10.05 14.06
C ILE A 688 27.27 -9.24 14.00
N ALA A 689 28.07 -9.24 15.07
CA ALA A 689 29.40 -8.62 15.09
C ALA A 689 30.39 -9.21 14.06
N SER A 690 30.21 -10.48 13.65
CA SER A 690 31.03 -11.13 12.62
C SER A 690 30.75 -10.68 11.18
N PHE A 691 29.66 -9.94 10.96
CA PHE A 691 29.24 -9.44 9.64
C PHE A 691 29.52 -7.95 9.42
N LYS A 692 30.08 -7.24 10.42
CA LYS A 692 30.37 -5.80 10.33
C LYS A 692 31.63 -5.50 9.50
N THR A 693 31.48 -4.80 8.38
CA THR A 693 32.62 -4.36 7.54
C THR A 693 33.37 -3.18 8.13
N ASN A 694 34.62 -2.98 7.69
CA ASN A 694 35.55 -1.99 8.27
C ASN A 694 35.03 -0.55 8.18
N ALA A 695 34.17 -0.20 7.21
CA ALA A 695 33.51 1.11 7.15
C ALA A 695 32.70 1.43 8.42
N THR A 696 31.95 0.44 8.94
CA THR A 696 31.15 0.62 10.17
C THR A 696 31.98 0.71 11.45
N LYS A 697 33.29 0.41 11.42
CA LYS A 697 34.19 0.62 12.56
C LYS A 697 34.66 2.08 12.68
N ALA A 698 34.71 2.83 11.58
CA ALA A 698 35.20 4.22 11.58
C ALA A 698 34.13 5.24 12.03
N GLY A 699 32.86 5.03 11.68
CA GLY A 699 31.77 5.95 12.02
C GLY A 699 31.56 6.14 13.53
N TYR A 700 31.75 5.09 14.33
CA TYR A 700 31.52 5.13 15.78
C TYR A 700 32.56 5.94 16.59
N SER A 701 33.71 6.28 16.00
CA SER A 701 34.67 7.22 16.60
C SER A 701 34.29 8.69 16.36
N ALA A 702 33.64 9.01 15.24
CA ALA A 702 33.20 10.37 14.92
C ALA A 702 31.93 10.78 15.67
N ALA A 703 30.99 9.84 15.86
CA ALA A 703 29.70 10.08 16.53
C ALA A 703 29.78 10.32 18.06
N ARG A 704 30.94 10.71 18.60
CA ARG A 704 31.17 11.02 20.03
C ARG A 704 31.65 12.45 20.30
N SER A 705 31.82 13.30 19.28
CA SER A 705 32.48 14.61 19.42
C SER A 705 31.56 15.84 19.43
N LEU A 706 30.23 15.68 19.39
CA LEU A 706 29.26 16.78 19.42
C LEU A 706 28.10 16.46 20.38
N GLY A 707 27.93 17.29 21.42
CA GLY A 707 26.91 17.15 22.47
C GLY A 707 27.46 17.54 23.86
N SER A 708 27.15 18.75 24.31
CA SER A 708 27.53 19.31 25.63
C SER A 708 26.54 18.90 26.75
N GLY A 709 26.91 18.90 28.03
CA GLY A 709 28.22 19.18 28.64
C GLY A 709 28.18 19.19 30.18
N LEU A 710 29.32 19.52 30.81
CA LEU A 710 29.58 19.62 32.27
C LEU A 710 29.59 18.28 33.07
N PRO A 711 30.37 18.19 34.17
CA PRO A 711 31.75 18.67 34.34
C PRO A 711 32.74 17.52 34.65
N ARG A 712 34.04 17.72 34.38
CA ARG A 712 35.10 16.73 34.69
C ARG A 712 35.31 16.57 36.19
N ARG A 713 35.42 15.32 36.66
CA ARG A 713 36.16 14.97 37.90
C ARG A 713 37.34 14.07 37.53
N SER A 714 38.51 14.32 38.11
CA SER A 714 39.76 13.59 37.77
C SER A 714 39.74 12.15 38.29
N THR A 715 40.33 11.23 37.52
CA THR A 715 40.70 9.86 37.95
C THR A 715 41.97 9.36 37.23
N ASP A 716 43.02 10.20 37.15
CA ASP A 716 44.34 9.82 36.59
C ASP A 716 45.09 8.70 37.34
N GLU A 717 44.53 8.18 38.45
CA GLU A 717 45.14 7.11 39.25
C GLU A 717 44.81 5.67 38.79
N ALA A 718 43.73 5.45 38.04
CA ALA A 718 43.28 4.08 37.73
C ALA A 718 44.24 3.32 36.79
N ASN A 719 44.88 4.00 35.83
CA ASN A 719 45.69 3.35 34.79
C ASN A 719 47.14 3.03 35.21
N ARG A 720 47.65 3.58 36.33
CA ARG A 720 49.06 3.38 36.75
C ARG A 720 49.32 2.08 37.53
N LYS A 721 48.29 1.31 37.91
CA LYS A 721 48.44 0.13 38.78
C LYS A 721 48.25 -1.26 38.14
N ARG A 722 48.02 -1.36 36.83
CA ARG A 722 47.82 -2.67 36.15
C ARG A 722 49.03 -3.22 35.40
N ASN A 723 50.09 -2.44 35.20
CA ASN A 723 51.27 -2.83 34.39
C ASN A 723 52.50 -3.21 35.26
N ARG A 724 52.28 -3.88 36.40
CA ARG A 724 53.35 -4.44 37.25
C ARG A 724 52.83 -5.58 38.14
N ARG A 725 52.92 -6.82 37.66
CA ARG A 725 53.16 -8.06 38.44
C ARG A 725 53.22 -9.28 37.52
N THR A 726 54.44 -9.67 37.15
CA THR A 726 54.77 -11.08 36.92
C THR A 726 54.64 -11.84 38.24
N GLY A 727 54.01 -13.01 38.21
CA GLY A 727 53.74 -13.84 39.39
C GLY A 727 52.50 -14.69 39.17
N GLY A 728 52.67 -16.01 39.08
CA GLY A 728 51.58 -16.95 38.78
C GLY A 728 50.71 -17.25 40.01
N SER A 729 49.44 -17.60 39.77
CA SER A 729 48.58 -18.26 40.75
C SER A 729 47.56 -19.17 40.03
N GLN A 730 47.20 -20.30 40.64
CA GLN A 730 46.47 -21.38 39.97
C GLN A 730 44.97 -21.08 39.70
N SER A 731 44.43 -20.00 40.26
CA SER A 731 43.02 -19.61 40.13
C SER A 731 42.58 -19.20 38.72
N GLY A 732 43.51 -18.92 37.80
CA GLY A 732 43.19 -18.61 36.40
C GLY A 732 42.80 -19.83 35.56
N GLN A 733 43.23 -21.04 35.94
CA GLN A 733 42.99 -22.25 35.15
C GLN A 733 41.61 -22.86 35.42
N THR A 734 41.15 -22.88 36.68
CA THR A 734 39.83 -23.41 37.07
C THR A 734 38.69 -22.64 36.41
N ALA A 735 38.75 -21.30 36.39
CA ALA A 735 37.76 -20.46 35.73
C ALA A 735 37.73 -20.59 34.20
N SER A 736 38.80 -21.13 33.59
CA SER A 736 38.85 -21.48 32.17
C SER A 736 38.24 -22.86 31.91
N ALA A 737 38.62 -23.85 32.73
CA ALA A 737 38.09 -25.22 32.68
C ALA A 737 36.57 -25.26 32.89
N GLN A 738 36.04 -24.52 33.87
CA GLN A 738 34.59 -24.44 34.12
C GLN A 738 33.81 -23.93 32.90
N ARG A 739 34.33 -22.92 32.16
CA ARG A 739 33.69 -22.43 30.93
C ARG A 739 33.84 -23.38 29.74
N ALA A 740 34.85 -24.24 29.74
CA ALA A 740 34.98 -25.31 28.75
C ALA A 740 33.98 -26.44 29.03
N GLU A 741 33.77 -26.79 30.29
CA GLU A 741 32.84 -27.84 30.72
C GLU A 741 31.38 -27.39 30.58
N GLU A 742 31.04 -26.15 30.95
CA GLU A 742 29.73 -25.54 30.68
C GLU A 742 29.40 -25.53 29.18
N ARG A 743 30.41 -25.31 28.32
CA ARG A 743 30.26 -25.41 26.86
C ARG A 743 30.14 -26.85 26.34
N ARG A 744 30.67 -27.85 27.05
CA ARG A 744 30.42 -29.27 26.75
C ARG A 744 29.01 -29.67 27.16
N GLN A 745 28.58 -29.30 28.36
CA GLN A 745 27.24 -29.61 28.89
C GLN A 745 26.13 -29.00 28.01
N ARG A 746 26.24 -27.72 27.61
CA ARG A 746 25.29 -27.12 26.65
C ARG A 746 25.28 -27.84 25.29
N ARG A 747 26.43 -28.32 24.79
CA ARG A 747 26.50 -29.12 23.55
C ARG A 747 25.86 -30.50 23.70
N ALA A 748 26.01 -31.15 24.85
CA ALA A 748 25.34 -32.42 25.14
C ALA A 748 23.81 -32.25 25.24
N GLN A 749 23.34 -31.17 25.87
CA GLN A 749 21.91 -30.83 25.91
C GLN A 749 21.32 -30.58 24.51
N PHE A 750 21.99 -29.80 23.66
CA PHE A 750 21.55 -29.59 22.27
C PHE A 750 21.61 -30.88 21.42
N ALA A 751 22.52 -31.80 21.68
CA ALA A 751 22.52 -33.12 21.02
C ALA A 751 21.31 -33.97 21.47
N ALA A 752 21.01 -33.97 22.77
CA ALA A 752 19.89 -34.74 23.34
C ALA A 752 18.49 -34.21 22.97
N GLN A 753 18.38 -32.96 22.52
CA GLN A 753 17.12 -32.36 22.07
C GLN A 753 16.84 -32.51 20.55
N SER A 754 17.57 -33.38 19.85
CA SER A 754 17.35 -33.69 18.43
C SER A 754 16.12 -34.60 18.18
N GLY A 755 14.96 -34.18 18.67
CA GLY A 755 13.67 -34.81 18.36
C GLY A 755 13.35 -34.75 16.86
N SER A 756 12.73 -35.81 16.34
CA SER A 756 12.51 -35.99 14.91
C SER A 756 11.55 -34.96 14.31
N TYR A 757 12.07 -34.02 13.51
CA TYR A 757 11.26 -33.14 12.68
C TYR A 757 10.96 -33.81 11.32
N GLN A 758 9.71 -34.22 11.13
CA GLN A 758 9.19 -34.70 9.85
C GLN A 758 8.53 -33.54 9.09
N GLY A 759 9.15 -33.13 7.98
CA GLY A 759 8.74 -31.96 7.19
C GLY A 759 7.42 -32.13 6.42
N VAL A 760 7.01 -31.10 5.68
CA VAL A 760 5.67 -30.97 5.07
C VAL A 760 5.25 -32.18 4.21
N ASN A 761 6.16 -32.83 3.49
CA ASN A 761 5.82 -34.04 2.72
C ASN A 761 5.56 -35.27 3.60
N ALA A 762 6.22 -35.38 4.77
CA ALA A 762 5.91 -36.43 5.75
C ALA A 762 4.64 -36.10 6.55
N PHE A 763 4.32 -34.81 6.77
CA PHE A 763 3.00 -34.38 7.27
C PHE A 763 1.87 -34.73 6.28
N ARG A 764 2.08 -34.50 4.97
CA ARG A 764 1.17 -34.92 3.90
C ARG A 764 1.05 -36.46 3.80
N GLY A 765 2.14 -37.20 4.04
CA GLY A 765 2.11 -38.66 4.22
C GLY A 765 1.23 -39.08 5.39
N MET A 766 1.52 -38.60 6.60
CA MET A 766 0.74 -38.89 7.81
C MET A 766 -0.75 -38.52 7.71
N GLN A 767 -1.12 -37.53 6.89
CA GLN A 767 -2.54 -37.24 6.61
C GLN A 767 -3.17 -38.24 5.63
N ARG A 768 -2.45 -38.72 4.61
CA ARG A 768 -2.92 -39.84 3.76
C ARG A 768 -3.09 -41.11 4.58
N ASP A 769 -2.10 -41.45 5.40
CA ASP A 769 -2.13 -42.66 6.22
C ASP A 769 -3.30 -42.63 7.24
N ARG A 770 -3.59 -41.45 7.81
CA ARG A 770 -4.81 -41.24 8.62
C ARG A 770 -6.11 -41.41 7.83
N GLN A 771 -6.18 -40.94 6.59
CA GLN A 771 -7.37 -41.10 5.74
C GLN A 771 -7.57 -42.55 5.31
N VAL A 772 -6.49 -43.28 5.00
CA VAL A 772 -6.55 -44.72 4.68
C VAL A 772 -6.99 -45.53 5.90
N LEU A 773 -6.46 -45.25 7.11
CA LEU A 773 -6.91 -45.90 8.34
C LEU A 773 -8.39 -45.61 8.64
N GLN A 774 -8.87 -44.39 8.40
CA GLN A 774 -10.29 -44.04 8.58
C GLN A 774 -11.24 -44.62 7.50
N GLN A 775 -10.71 -45.21 6.44
CA GLN A 775 -11.48 -45.98 5.44
C GLN A 775 -11.32 -47.50 5.59
N GLY A 776 -10.45 -47.96 6.50
CA GLY A 776 -10.22 -49.38 6.77
C GLY A 776 -11.25 -50.03 7.69
N ASP A 777 -11.74 -49.32 8.70
CA ASP A 777 -12.68 -49.82 9.71
C ASP A 777 -14.15 -49.81 9.23
N SER A 778 -14.40 -50.24 7.99
CA SER A 778 -15.75 -50.39 7.41
C SER A 778 -15.83 -51.47 6.32
N LEU A 779 -15.33 -52.66 6.65
CA LEU A 779 -15.64 -53.95 6.00
C LEU A 779 -15.86 -55.04 7.07
#